data_AF-S8B0X9-F1
#
_entry.id   AF-S8B0X9-F1
#
_cell.length_a   1.000
_cell.length_b   1.000
_cell.length_c   1.000
_cell.angle_alpha   90.00
_cell.angle_beta   90.00
_cell.angle_gamma   90.00
#
_symmetry.space_group_name_H-M   'P 1'
#
loop_
_entity.id
_entity.type
_entity.pdbx_description
1 polymer ?
#
loop_
_entity_poly.entity_id
_entity_poly.type
_entity_poly.pdbx_seq_one_letter_code
_entity_poly.pdbx_strand_id
1 'polypeptide(L)'
;MSESGSTFEAPLSQGFGYGIILGLGFAFALVMIFITWALKRYQHEVQTSEMFSTAGRSVKSGLVAAAVVSSWTWAATLLQSSAVAYKYGVSGPFYYASGATVQILLFATIAIELKRRAPNAHTFLEVIRARYGTTVHVVFIVFCLMTNILVTAMLLTGGSAVMTSLTGVPTAAACFLLPIGVVLYTIFGGIKATFITDYMHTVVILVVIFLFAFSAYATNSELGSPGKVYDALVAAAKAHPVEGNAEGSYLTMRSKEGGIFWIINLIGNFGTVFLDNGYYNKAIAASPVHAFPGYVIGGLCWFAIPWLCASTMGISALALEGSQRMSSEDVTAGLVLPFAAVRLLGYSGAVATTLMIFMAVTSAFSAQLIAVSSIWTYDIYQAYIHPTAKGDKLVWMSHMSCVIYAIIMAGVATGLFYAGIGMGYLYLLMGVIISSAVIPGAMTLLWKGQNWIAAAASPPLGLVVSLIAWLVTAKKQYGTLTVDTTGSNYPMLAGNVAALLSPVIFVPLFTYIFGPQNYDYESMRAIRKNDDTQVAAAAHVDLELIPGEVDAPESESEQEMQKLNRAAFYSRTLTIFMTLALMILWPIPMYGTSYVFSKKFFTGWVVVGILWLFCTLFGVVVFPLYEGRASIVRVVKMMGLDLMGRKPTLYRGQKTDGAQASGVATPVEHVREKEKEAFEASP
;
A
#
# COMPACT_ATOMS: atom_id res chain seq x y z
N MET A 1 -31.69 -6.51 32.08
CA MET A 1 -31.41 -7.86 31.56
C MET A 1 -30.07 -7.78 30.88
N SER A 2 -29.02 -8.37 31.46
CA SER A 2 -27.69 -8.41 30.85
C SER A 2 -27.77 -9.34 29.64
N GLU A 3 -27.66 -8.78 28.43
CA GLU A 3 -27.42 -9.57 27.23
C GLU A 3 -26.12 -10.35 27.44
N SER A 4 -26.22 -11.67 27.58
CA SER A 4 -25.07 -12.57 27.54
C SER A 4 -24.54 -12.60 26.11
N GLY A 5 -23.74 -11.60 25.75
CA GLY A 5 -22.95 -11.64 24.52
C GLY A 5 -22.04 -12.88 24.56
N SER A 6 -21.92 -13.59 23.45
CA SER A 6 -21.00 -14.72 23.33
C SER A 6 -19.57 -14.23 23.56
N THR A 7 -18.95 -14.59 24.69
CA THR A 7 -17.52 -14.34 24.90
C THR A 7 -16.73 -15.21 23.92
N PHE A 8 -16.02 -14.58 22.99
CA PHE A 8 -15.18 -15.26 22.02
C PHE A 8 -13.99 -15.89 22.75
N GLU A 9 -14.10 -17.17 23.14
CA GLU A 9 -12.98 -17.89 23.74
C GLU A 9 -11.90 -18.10 22.68
N ALA A 10 -10.66 -17.75 23.01
CA ALA A 10 -9.55 -17.79 22.05
C ALA A 10 -9.35 -19.24 21.53
N PRO A 11 -9.55 -19.50 20.22
CA PRO A 11 -9.42 -20.84 19.66
C PRO A 11 -7.98 -21.36 19.61
N LEU A 12 -6.99 -20.47 19.73
CA LEU A 12 -5.56 -20.81 19.70
C LEU A 12 -4.92 -20.48 21.05
N SER A 13 -3.83 -21.18 21.37
CA SER A 13 -3.07 -20.92 22.59
C SER A 13 -2.24 -19.64 22.48
N GLN A 14 -1.94 -19.03 23.64
CA GLN A 14 -1.02 -17.88 23.71
C GLN A 14 0.36 -18.21 23.13
N GLY A 15 0.83 -19.45 23.33
CA GLY A 15 2.09 -19.93 22.76
C GLY A 15 2.09 -19.89 21.22
N PHE A 16 0.96 -20.23 20.59
CA PHE A 16 0.80 -20.07 19.14
C PHE A 16 0.88 -18.59 18.74
N GLY A 17 0.19 -17.71 19.48
CA GLY A 17 0.23 -16.27 19.24
C GLY A 17 1.64 -15.68 19.30
N TYR A 18 2.40 -15.95 20.37
CA TYR A 18 3.79 -15.52 20.48
C TYR A 18 4.69 -16.18 19.42
N GLY A 19 4.42 -17.45 19.08
CA GLY A 19 5.13 -18.16 18.01
C GLY A 19 4.97 -17.52 16.64
N ILE A 20 3.77 -17.03 16.29
CA ILE A 20 3.54 -16.26 15.06
C ILE A 20 4.22 -14.89 15.16
N ILE A 21 3.97 -14.13 16.23
CA ILE A 21 4.47 -12.75 16.34
C ILE A 21 6.00 -12.70 16.27
N LEU A 22 6.67 -13.52 17.10
CA LEU A 22 8.12 -13.52 17.23
C LEU A 22 8.74 -14.53 16.26
N GLY A 23 8.31 -15.79 16.32
CA GLY A 23 8.94 -16.88 15.54
C GLY A 23 8.85 -16.64 14.04
N LEU A 24 7.66 -16.37 13.51
CA LEU A 24 7.50 -16.10 12.08
C LEU A 24 8.17 -14.77 11.68
N GLY A 25 8.08 -13.74 12.53
CA GLY A 25 8.79 -12.47 12.32
C GLY A 25 10.30 -12.64 12.20
N PHE A 26 10.92 -13.41 13.09
CA PHE A 26 12.35 -13.75 13.02
C PHE A 26 12.68 -14.63 11.82
N ALA A 27 11.84 -15.62 11.48
CA ALA A 27 12.03 -16.44 10.31
C ALA A 27 12.05 -15.60 9.01
N PHE A 28 11.13 -14.65 8.88
CA PHE A 28 11.13 -13.69 7.77
C PHE A 28 12.40 -12.83 7.77
N ALA A 29 12.84 -12.35 8.93
CA ALA A 29 14.09 -11.59 9.02
C ALA A 29 15.30 -12.41 8.56
N LEU A 30 15.39 -13.69 8.93
CA LEU A 30 16.46 -14.59 8.47
C LEU A 30 16.40 -14.81 6.96
N VAL A 31 15.21 -15.04 6.40
CA VAL A 31 15.01 -15.17 4.95
C VAL A 31 15.46 -13.90 4.23
N MET A 32 15.16 -12.73 4.76
CA MET A 32 15.55 -11.46 4.15
C MET A 32 17.04 -11.18 4.25
N ILE A 33 17.66 -11.45 5.41
CA ILE A 33 19.12 -11.36 5.56
C ILE A 33 19.80 -12.29 4.54
N PHE A 34 19.28 -13.51 4.36
CA PHE A 34 19.79 -14.45 3.37
C PHE A 34 19.63 -13.95 1.93
N ILE A 35 18.46 -13.41 1.57
CA ILE A 35 18.22 -12.84 0.23
C ILE A 35 19.15 -11.65 -0.02
N THR A 36 19.28 -10.73 0.93
CA THR A 36 20.19 -9.58 0.82
C THR A 36 21.65 -10.04 0.67
N TRP A 37 22.07 -11.05 1.44
CA TRP A 37 23.39 -11.67 1.30
C TRP A 37 23.59 -12.27 -0.10
N ALA A 38 22.60 -13.01 -0.60
CA ALA A 38 22.66 -13.64 -1.92
C ALA A 38 22.74 -12.60 -3.05
N LEU A 39 21.95 -11.52 -2.96
CA LEU A 39 22.01 -10.42 -3.92
C LEU A 39 23.37 -9.72 -3.89
N LYS A 40 23.90 -9.42 -2.70
CA LYS A 40 25.24 -8.82 -2.56
C LYS A 40 26.33 -9.73 -3.15
N ARG A 41 26.28 -11.03 -2.86
CA ARG A 41 27.31 -12.00 -3.25
C ARG A 41 27.27 -12.37 -4.74
N TYR A 42 26.07 -12.57 -5.31
CA TYR A 42 25.88 -13.15 -6.65
C TYR A 42 25.38 -12.17 -7.70
N GLN A 43 24.86 -11.00 -7.31
CA GLN A 43 24.49 -9.92 -8.22
C GLN A 43 25.36 -8.67 -8.05
N HIS A 44 26.34 -8.71 -7.13
CA HIS A 44 27.29 -7.62 -6.85
C HIS A 44 26.60 -6.30 -6.49
N GLU A 45 25.45 -6.39 -5.82
CA GLU A 45 24.70 -5.24 -5.34
C GLU A 45 25.36 -4.66 -4.08
N VAL A 46 25.88 -3.44 -4.19
CA VAL A 46 26.41 -2.67 -3.06
C VAL A 46 25.26 -1.93 -2.37
N GLN A 47 25.15 -2.06 -1.05
CA GLN A 47 24.14 -1.36 -0.25
C GLN A 47 24.60 0.07 0.07
N THR A 48 24.47 0.96 -0.91
CA THR A 48 24.66 2.42 -0.75
C THR A 48 23.39 3.08 -0.17
N SER A 49 23.44 4.36 0.22
CA SER A 49 22.24 5.06 0.69
C SER A 49 21.19 5.22 -0.41
N GLU A 50 21.64 5.42 -1.66
CA GLU A 50 20.80 5.38 -2.86
C GLU A 50 20.15 4.02 -3.06
N MET A 51 20.92 2.92 -2.99
CA MET A 51 20.38 1.57 -3.16
C MET A 51 19.39 1.22 -2.05
N PHE A 52 19.69 1.61 -0.80
CA PHE A 52 18.83 1.39 0.35
C PHE A 52 17.47 2.11 0.21
N SER A 53 17.49 3.35 -0.30
CA SER A 53 16.32 4.24 -0.30
C SER A 53 15.52 4.17 -1.61
N THR A 54 16.15 3.80 -2.72
CA THR A 54 15.54 3.84 -4.06
C THR A 54 15.66 2.53 -4.84
N ALA A 55 16.31 1.49 -4.30
CA ALA A 55 16.60 0.25 -5.03
C ALA A 55 17.29 0.47 -6.39
N GLY A 56 18.07 1.55 -6.52
CA GLY A 56 18.71 1.93 -7.77
C GLY A 56 17.73 2.26 -8.89
N ARG A 57 16.46 2.57 -8.56
CA ARG A 57 15.38 2.92 -9.51
C ARG A 57 15.17 1.83 -10.59
N SER A 58 15.40 0.56 -10.23
CA SER A 58 15.53 -0.56 -11.16
C SER A 58 14.35 -1.55 -11.12
N VAL A 59 13.36 -1.32 -10.24
CA VAL A 59 12.28 -2.30 -10.02
C VAL A 59 11.31 -2.32 -11.21
N LYS A 60 11.00 -3.53 -11.69
CA LYS A 60 10.16 -3.75 -12.86
C LYS A 60 8.67 -3.89 -12.51
N SER A 61 7.81 -3.82 -13.53
CA SER A 61 6.35 -3.62 -13.37
C SER A 61 5.68 -4.71 -12.55
N GLY A 62 6.07 -5.98 -12.69
CA GLY A 62 5.46 -7.06 -11.93
C GLY A 62 5.73 -6.92 -10.44
N LEU A 63 7.00 -6.74 -10.06
CA LEU A 63 7.37 -6.60 -8.65
C LEU A 63 6.81 -5.30 -8.05
N VAL A 64 6.71 -4.21 -8.84
CA VAL A 64 5.98 -3.00 -8.44
C VAL A 64 4.51 -3.29 -8.17
N ALA A 65 3.82 -4.00 -9.07
CA ALA A 65 2.41 -4.35 -8.89
C ALA A 65 2.17 -5.16 -7.61
N ALA A 66 3.01 -6.18 -7.37
CA ALA A 66 2.94 -6.98 -6.14
C ALA A 66 3.18 -6.14 -4.89
N ALA A 67 4.19 -5.26 -4.92
CA ALA A 67 4.50 -4.39 -3.79
C ALA A 67 3.42 -3.33 -3.54
N VAL A 68 2.78 -2.80 -4.58
CA VAL A 68 1.64 -1.89 -4.46
C VAL A 68 0.46 -2.63 -3.81
N VAL A 69 0.12 -3.82 -4.31
CA VAL A 69 -0.95 -4.65 -3.72
C VAL A 69 -0.67 -4.96 -2.25
N SER A 70 0.54 -5.39 -1.93
CA SER A 70 0.92 -5.78 -0.58
C SER A 70 0.79 -4.63 0.41
N SER A 71 1.36 -3.47 0.08
CA SER A 71 1.33 -2.32 0.97
C SER A 71 -0.03 -1.65 1.08
N TRP A 72 -0.99 -2.01 0.22
CA TRP A 72 -2.40 -1.61 0.35
C TRP A 72 -3.29 -2.65 1.01
N THR A 73 -2.82 -3.90 1.10
CA THR A 73 -3.54 -4.96 1.80
C THR A 73 -3.23 -4.88 3.29
N TRP A 74 -3.67 -3.78 3.91
CA TRP A 74 -3.57 -3.55 5.35
C TRP A 74 -4.43 -4.56 6.12
N ALA A 75 -4.17 -4.68 7.42
CA ALA A 75 -5.11 -5.35 8.31
C ALA A 75 -6.53 -4.74 8.19
N ALA A 76 -6.63 -3.41 8.16
CA ALA A 76 -7.89 -2.71 7.95
C ALA A 76 -8.55 -3.09 6.60
N THR A 77 -7.78 -3.30 5.54
CA THR A 77 -8.30 -3.70 4.22
C THR A 77 -9.10 -4.99 4.27
N LEU A 78 -8.73 -5.94 5.12
CA LEU A 78 -9.40 -7.23 5.24
C LEU A 78 -10.47 -7.20 6.35
N LEU A 79 -10.16 -6.53 7.46
CA LEU A 79 -11.02 -6.50 8.65
C LEU A 79 -12.16 -5.48 8.51
N GLN A 80 -11.87 -4.25 8.10
CA GLN A 80 -12.89 -3.19 7.95
C GLN A 80 -13.82 -3.48 6.79
N SER A 81 -13.29 -3.97 5.66
CA SER A 81 -14.11 -4.36 4.51
C SER A 81 -15.10 -5.48 4.89
N SER A 82 -14.64 -6.48 5.65
CA SER A 82 -15.51 -7.56 6.17
C SER A 82 -16.55 -7.02 7.16
N ALA A 83 -16.17 -6.06 8.02
CA ALA A 83 -17.09 -5.41 8.94
C ALA A 83 -18.21 -4.65 8.21
N VAL A 84 -17.90 -3.90 7.15
CA VAL A 84 -18.93 -3.22 6.34
C VAL A 84 -19.76 -4.19 5.51
N ALA A 85 -19.23 -5.35 5.15
CA ALA A 85 -20.00 -6.43 4.53
C ALA A 85 -21.03 -7.03 5.48
N TYR A 86 -20.64 -7.24 6.74
CA TYR A 86 -21.57 -7.67 7.78
C TYR A 86 -22.64 -6.60 8.06
N LYS A 87 -22.27 -5.31 8.07
CA LYS A 87 -23.24 -4.22 8.31
C LYS A 87 -24.18 -3.95 7.14
N TYR A 88 -23.68 -3.97 5.91
CA TYR A 88 -24.39 -3.43 4.74
C TYR A 88 -24.66 -4.46 3.63
N GLY A 89 -24.20 -5.70 3.81
CA GLY A 89 -24.33 -6.76 2.81
C GLY A 89 -23.37 -6.58 1.64
N VAL A 90 -23.77 -7.06 0.46
CA VAL A 90 -22.94 -7.10 -0.77
C VAL A 90 -22.44 -5.72 -1.22
N SER A 91 -23.15 -4.65 -0.85
CA SER A 91 -22.76 -3.27 -1.15
C SER A 91 -21.48 -2.84 -0.43
N GLY A 92 -21.26 -3.30 0.81
CA GLY A 92 -20.14 -2.90 1.66
C GLY A 92 -18.77 -3.19 1.04
N PRO A 93 -18.46 -4.46 0.70
CA PRO A 93 -17.21 -4.85 0.03
C PRO A 93 -16.96 -4.07 -1.26
N PHE A 94 -18.01 -3.88 -2.06
CA PHE A 94 -17.90 -3.18 -3.33
C PHE A 94 -17.57 -1.71 -3.12
N TYR A 95 -18.29 -1.02 -2.23
CA TYR A 95 -18.02 0.37 -1.88
C TYR A 95 -16.64 0.55 -1.25
N TYR A 96 -16.20 -0.39 -0.42
CA TYR A 96 -14.84 -0.41 0.10
C TYR A 96 -13.82 -0.49 -1.04
N ALA A 97 -13.91 -1.53 -1.87
CA ALA A 97 -12.93 -1.81 -2.92
C ALA A 97 -12.92 -0.75 -4.02
N SER A 98 -14.10 -0.35 -4.52
CA SER A 98 -14.23 0.68 -5.57
C SER A 98 -13.76 2.04 -5.07
N GLY A 99 -14.18 2.44 -3.87
CA GLY A 99 -13.84 3.73 -3.27
C GLY A 99 -12.38 3.85 -2.88
N ALA A 100 -11.59 2.79 -2.98
CA ALA A 100 -10.18 2.75 -2.60
C ALA A 100 -9.28 2.49 -3.84
N THR A 101 -9.76 1.71 -4.81
CA THR A 101 -9.03 1.43 -6.07
C THR A 101 -8.80 2.69 -6.91
N VAL A 102 -9.75 3.63 -6.92
CA VAL A 102 -9.67 4.87 -7.71
C VAL A 102 -8.45 5.71 -7.33
N GLN A 103 -8.12 5.77 -6.04
CA GLN A 103 -7.00 6.55 -5.52
C GLN A 103 -5.67 5.97 -5.97
N ILE A 104 -5.52 4.63 -5.99
CA ILE A 104 -4.33 3.97 -6.52
C ILE A 104 -4.15 4.31 -8.01
N LEU A 105 -5.24 4.21 -8.78
CA LEU A 105 -5.20 4.49 -10.22
C LEU A 105 -4.89 5.95 -10.53
N LEU A 106 -5.40 6.89 -9.73
CA LEU A 106 -5.09 8.31 -9.84
C LEU A 106 -3.66 8.61 -9.37
N PHE A 107 -3.20 7.96 -8.31
CA PHE A 107 -1.83 8.10 -7.81
C PHE A 107 -0.80 7.65 -8.85
N ALA A 108 -1.10 6.66 -9.68
CA ALA A 108 -0.24 6.29 -10.81
C ALA A 108 0.11 7.50 -11.69
N THR A 109 -0.84 8.42 -11.89
CA THR A 109 -0.59 9.66 -12.65
C THR A 109 0.36 10.60 -11.92
N ILE A 110 0.20 10.75 -10.60
CA ILE A 110 1.09 11.56 -9.75
C ILE A 110 2.50 10.95 -9.74
N ALA A 111 2.62 9.63 -9.65
CA ALA A 111 3.89 8.91 -9.67
C ALA A 111 4.71 9.17 -10.95
N ILE A 112 4.05 9.20 -12.13
CA ILE A 112 4.72 9.61 -13.38
C ILE A 112 5.18 11.05 -13.31
N GLU A 113 4.29 11.96 -12.91
CA GLU A 113 4.59 13.39 -12.91
C GLU A 113 5.73 13.71 -11.96
N LEU A 114 5.80 13.02 -10.82
CA LEU A 114 6.95 13.04 -9.91
C LEU A 114 8.23 12.62 -10.65
N LYS A 115 8.25 11.44 -11.27
CA LYS A 115 9.44 10.96 -11.99
C LYS A 115 9.89 11.87 -13.13
N ARG A 116 8.94 12.46 -13.85
CA ARG A 116 9.23 13.35 -14.98
C ARG A 116 9.79 14.70 -14.54
N ARG A 117 9.40 15.18 -13.35
CA ARG A 117 9.76 16.52 -12.85
C ARG A 117 10.92 16.48 -11.85
N ALA A 118 11.06 15.39 -11.11
CA ALA A 118 12.07 15.19 -10.06
C ALA A 118 12.60 13.74 -10.08
N PRO A 119 13.34 13.34 -11.14
CA PRO A 119 13.80 11.94 -11.30
C PRO A 119 14.74 11.47 -10.18
N ASN A 120 15.45 12.41 -9.56
CA ASN A 120 16.47 12.15 -8.55
C ASN A 120 15.97 12.29 -7.10
N ALA A 121 14.70 12.63 -6.88
CA ALA A 121 14.15 12.74 -5.53
C ALA A 121 14.09 11.39 -4.81
N HIS A 122 14.20 11.42 -3.49
CA HIS A 122 14.05 10.29 -2.57
C HIS A 122 12.68 10.32 -1.89
N THR A 123 12.12 11.50 -1.68
CA THR A 123 10.79 11.69 -1.09
C THR A 123 9.95 12.70 -1.88
N PHE A 124 8.62 12.65 -1.66
CA PHE A 124 7.71 13.66 -2.20
C PHE A 124 7.91 15.05 -1.56
N LEU A 125 8.43 15.08 -0.34
CA LEU A 125 8.62 16.30 0.45
C LEU A 125 9.81 17.13 -0.04
N GLU A 126 10.87 16.50 -0.54
CA GLU A 126 11.97 17.18 -1.24
C GLU A 126 11.47 17.99 -2.44
N VAL A 127 10.49 17.44 -3.16
CA VAL A 127 9.88 18.09 -4.31
C VAL A 127 9.05 19.32 -3.91
N ILE A 128 8.33 19.22 -2.78
CA ILE A 128 7.63 20.36 -2.19
C ILE A 128 8.63 21.44 -1.77
N ARG A 129 9.73 21.05 -1.12
CA ARG A 129 10.79 21.98 -0.70
C ARG A 129 11.44 22.67 -1.90
N ALA A 130 11.75 21.92 -2.95
CA ALA A 130 12.36 22.47 -4.16
C ALA A 130 11.46 23.52 -4.83
N ARG A 131 10.14 23.32 -4.80
CA ARG A 131 9.17 24.24 -5.42
C ARG A 131 8.89 25.48 -4.58
N TYR A 132 8.69 25.30 -3.28
CA TYR A 132 8.09 26.34 -2.43
C TYR A 132 8.97 26.79 -1.25
N GLY A 133 10.05 26.07 -0.96
CA GLY A 133 10.91 26.33 0.17
C GLY A 133 10.38 25.79 1.50
N THR A 134 11.03 26.23 2.58
CA THR A 134 10.93 25.65 3.94
C THR A 134 9.51 25.69 4.52
N THR A 135 8.77 26.79 4.35
CA THR A 135 7.47 26.95 5.01
C THR A 135 6.47 25.88 4.57
N VAL A 136 6.31 25.69 3.26
CA VAL A 136 5.40 24.67 2.72
C VAL A 136 5.95 23.27 3.03
N HIS A 137 7.27 23.09 2.98
CA HIS A 137 7.89 21.82 3.32
C HIS A 137 7.54 21.36 4.74
N VAL A 138 7.63 22.25 5.75
CA VAL A 138 7.27 21.92 7.14
C VAL A 138 5.78 21.57 7.27
N VAL A 139 4.89 22.32 6.60
CA VAL A 139 3.44 22.01 6.60
C VAL A 139 3.21 20.58 6.10
N PHE A 140 3.81 20.22 4.97
CA PHE A 140 3.61 18.88 4.41
C PHE A 140 4.33 17.77 5.16
N ILE A 141 5.50 18.03 5.80
CA ILE A 141 6.11 17.09 6.74
C ILE A 141 5.10 16.71 7.82
N VAL A 142 4.42 17.70 8.42
CA VAL A 142 3.41 17.45 9.46
C VAL A 142 2.26 16.59 8.92
N PHE A 143 1.69 16.92 7.75
CA PHE A 143 0.60 16.14 7.17
C PHE A 143 0.99 14.73 6.74
N CYS A 144 2.19 14.53 6.19
CA CYS A 144 2.69 13.21 5.84
C CYS A 144 2.94 12.36 7.10
N LEU A 145 3.57 12.92 8.14
CA LEU A 145 3.78 12.23 9.41
C LEU A 145 2.45 11.91 10.12
N MET A 146 1.47 12.82 10.11
CA MET A 146 0.11 12.52 10.62
C MET A 146 -0.50 11.33 9.87
N THR A 147 -0.33 11.27 8.55
CA THR A 147 -0.80 10.17 7.72
C THR A 147 -0.13 8.86 8.13
N ASN A 148 1.20 8.83 8.20
CA ASN A 148 1.94 7.63 8.57
C ASN A 148 1.62 7.14 9.99
N ILE A 149 1.47 8.07 10.95
CA ILE A 149 1.07 7.77 12.34
C ILE A 149 -0.33 7.15 12.37
N LEU A 150 -1.31 7.72 11.66
CA LEU A 150 -2.67 7.20 11.64
C LEU A 150 -2.73 5.80 11.01
N VAL A 151 -2.08 5.60 9.86
CA VAL A 151 -2.03 4.30 9.20
C VAL A 151 -1.37 3.27 10.12
N THR A 152 -0.23 3.61 10.72
CA THR A 152 0.48 2.71 11.65
C THR A 152 -0.35 2.37 12.89
N ALA A 153 -1.07 3.35 13.45
CA ALA A 153 -1.97 3.12 14.57
C ALA A 153 -3.10 2.13 14.20
N MET A 154 -3.68 2.25 13.01
CA MET A 154 -4.70 1.31 12.52
C MET A 154 -4.15 -0.11 12.33
N LEU A 155 -2.92 -0.23 11.83
CA LEU A 155 -2.27 -1.53 11.64
C LEU A 155 -2.03 -2.24 12.98
N LEU A 156 -1.50 -1.52 13.96
CA LEU A 156 -1.23 -2.09 15.29
C LEU A 156 -2.51 -2.39 16.04
N THR A 157 -3.49 -1.48 16.08
CA THR A 157 -4.77 -1.71 16.77
C THR A 157 -5.56 -2.86 16.17
N GLY A 158 -5.66 -2.96 14.84
CA GLY A 158 -6.33 -4.06 14.16
C GLY A 158 -5.57 -5.38 14.30
N GLY A 159 -4.25 -5.36 14.12
CA GLY A 159 -3.39 -6.53 14.28
C GLY A 159 -3.44 -7.09 15.70
N SER A 160 -3.26 -6.23 16.71
CA SER A 160 -3.29 -6.64 18.11
C SER A 160 -4.65 -7.18 18.52
N ALA A 161 -5.76 -6.57 18.07
CA ALA A 161 -7.11 -7.05 18.36
C ALA A 161 -7.31 -8.48 17.86
N VAL A 162 -6.92 -8.77 16.61
CA VAL A 162 -7.02 -10.13 16.06
C VAL A 162 -6.13 -11.12 16.81
N MET A 163 -4.89 -10.74 17.14
CA MET A 163 -4.00 -11.61 17.92
C MET A 163 -4.61 -11.92 19.29
N THR A 164 -5.15 -10.92 19.99
CA THR A 164 -5.82 -11.11 21.29
C THR A 164 -7.02 -12.03 21.16
N SER A 165 -7.94 -11.75 20.24
CA SER A 165 -9.18 -12.52 20.10
C SER A 165 -8.95 -13.96 19.64
N LEU A 166 -7.93 -14.22 18.81
CA LEU A 166 -7.67 -15.56 18.30
C LEU A 166 -6.74 -16.39 19.20
N THR A 167 -5.84 -15.76 19.96
CA THR A 167 -4.76 -16.47 20.68
C THR A 167 -4.71 -16.19 22.18
N GLY A 168 -5.46 -15.20 22.66
CA GLY A 168 -5.45 -14.77 24.05
C GLY A 168 -4.19 -13.98 24.45
N VAL A 169 -3.29 -13.65 23.52
CA VAL A 169 -2.14 -12.78 23.81
C VAL A 169 -2.64 -11.40 24.24
N PRO A 170 -2.15 -10.80 25.33
CA PRO A 170 -2.59 -9.48 25.75
C PRO A 170 -2.36 -8.42 24.66
N THR A 171 -3.35 -7.55 24.42
CA THR A 171 -3.29 -6.51 23.37
C THR A 171 -2.04 -5.65 23.47
N ALA A 172 -1.69 -5.19 24.68
CA ALA A 172 -0.47 -4.40 24.90
C ALA A 172 0.79 -5.16 24.49
N ALA A 173 0.90 -6.46 24.80
CA ALA A 173 2.03 -7.28 24.37
C ALA A 173 2.07 -7.40 22.84
N ALA A 174 0.93 -7.65 22.20
CA ALA A 174 0.86 -7.72 20.74
C ALA A 174 1.29 -6.40 20.07
N CYS A 175 0.89 -5.24 20.59
CA CYS A 175 1.30 -3.92 20.10
C CYS A 175 2.83 -3.73 20.09
N PHE A 176 3.53 -4.19 21.13
CA PHE A 176 4.99 -4.03 21.24
C PHE A 176 5.77 -5.12 20.51
N LEU A 177 5.23 -6.34 20.40
CA LEU A 177 5.96 -7.47 19.82
C LEU A 177 5.79 -7.58 18.30
N LEU A 178 4.64 -7.21 17.73
CA LEU A 178 4.40 -7.24 16.28
C LEU A 178 5.44 -6.43 15.47
N PRO A 179 5.84 -5.22 15.88
CA PRO A 179 6.86 -4.45 15.18
C PRO A 179 8.26 -5.08 15.14
N ILE A 180 8.63 -5.91 16.12
CA ILE A 180 10.04 -6.31 16.34
C ILE A 180 10.62 -7.01 15.10
N GLY A 181 9.95 -8.05 14.61
CA GLY A 181 10.40 -8.78 13.42
C GLY A 181 10.49 -7.86 12.20
N VAL A 182 9.54 -6.93 12.08
CA VAL A 182 9.45 -5.98 10.96
C VAL A 182 10.61 -5.00 10.95
N VAL A 183 10.92 -4.41 12.11
CA VAL A 183 12.05 -3.50 12.27
C VAL A 183 13.35 -4.19 11.89
N LEU A 184 13.57 -5.43 12.34
CA LEU A 184 14.77 -6.19 12.04
C LEU A 184 14.96 -6.36 10.52
N TYR A 185 13.98 -6.92 9.82
CA TYR A 185 14.16 -7.17 8.38
C TYR A 185 14.19 -5.89 7.54
N THR A 186 13.52 -4.83 7.99
CA THR A 186 13.50 -3.54 7.26
C THR A 186 14.87 -2.86 7.33
N ILE A 187 15.51 -2.89 8.51
CA ILE A 187 16.85 -2.31 8.74
C ILE A 187 17.92 -3.03 7.91
N PHE A 188 17.90 -4.36 7.82
CA PHE A 188 18.92 -5.09 7.05
C PHE A 188 18.67 -5.12 5.54
N GLY A 189 17.42 -4.92 5.11
CA GLY A 189 17.01 -5.15 3.73
C GLY A 189 16.92 -3.91 2.85
N GLY A 190 16.59 -2.75 3.42
CA GLY A 190 16.25 -1.56 2.63
C GLY A 190 15.03 -1.77 1.72
N ILE A 191 14.75 -0.80 0.85
CA ILE A 191 13.49 -0.79 0.08
C ILE A 191 13.37 -1.97 -0.88
N LYS A 192 14.46 -2.44 -1.49
CA LYS A 192 14.45 -3.55 -2.45
C LYS A 192 14.08 -4.88 -1.80
N ALA A 193 14.60 -5.14 -0.61
CA ALA A 193 14.21 -6.29 0.18
C ALA A 193 12.73 -6.22 0.54
N THR A 194 12.22 -5.03 0.86
CA THR A 194 10.80 -4.82 1.14
C THR A 194 9.90 -5.17 -0.04
N PHE A 195 10.32 -4.91 -1.29
CA PHE A 195 9.57 -5.39 -2.48
C PHE A 195 9.45 -6.92 -2.52
N ILE A 196 10.49 -7.64 -2.10
CA ILE A 196 10.50 -9.10 -2.09
C ILE A 196 9.66 -9.65 -0.92
N THR A 197 9.76 -9.05 0.27
CA THR A 197 8.87 -9.43 1.39
C THR A 197 7.41 -9.18 1.03
N ASP A 198 7.11 -8.04 0.40
CA ASP A 198 5.76 -7.69 -0.02
C ASP A 198 5.19 -8.71 -1.00
N TYR A 199 6.01 -9.17 -1.95
CA TYR A 199 5.63 -10.28 -2.82
C TYR A 199 5.28 -11.53 -2.01
N MET A 200 6.13 -11.95 -1.07
CA MET A 200 5.89 -13.14 -0.24
C MET A 200 4.63 -13.01 0.63
N HIS A 201 4.41 -11.85 1.26
CA HIS A 201 3.21 -11.56 2.04
C HIS A 201 1.95 -11.68 1.18
N THR A 202 1.98 -11.10 -0.01
CA THR A 202 0.84 -11.14 -0.96
C THR A 202 0.50 -12.57 -1.37
N VAL A 203 1.50 -13.42 -1.64
CA VAL A 203 1.28 -14.84 -1.98
C VAL A 203 0.51 -15.54 -0.86
N VAL A 204 0.94 -15.39 0.39
CA VAL A 204 0.29 -16.03 1.54
C VAL A 204 -1.15 -15.53 1.69
N ILE A 205 -1.37 -14.22 1.61
CA ILE A 205 -2.71 -13.63 1.72
C ILE A 205 -3.64 -14.19 0.64
N LEU A 206 -3.20 -14.23 -0.62
CA LEU A 206 -4.03 -14.74 -1.73
C LEU A 206 -4.40 -16.22 -1.55
N VAL A 207 -3.47 -17.05 -1.11
CA VAL A 207 -3.74 -18.48 -0.83
C VAL A 207 -4.85 -18.61 0.23
N VAL A 208 -4.78 -17.83 1.30
CA VAL A 208 -5.79 -17.88 2.36
C VAL A 208 -7.14 -17.33 1.89
N ILE A 209 -7.17 -16.29 1.04
CA ILE A 209 -8.43 -15.80 0.46
C ILE A 209 -9.07 -16.88 -0.43
N PHE A 210 -8.30 -17.59 -1.25
CA PHE A 210 -8.81 -18.72 -2.03
C PHE A 210 -9.37 -19.82 -1.12
N LEU A 211 -8.66 -20.17 -0.04
CA LEU A 211 -9.11 -21.14 0.95
C LEU A 211 -10.49 -20.75 1.52
N PHE A 212 -10.67 -19.49 1.92
CA PHE A 212 -11.95 -19.02 2.42
C PHE A 212 -13.04 -18.99 1.35
N ALA A 213 -12.74 -18.49 0.15
CA ALA A 213 -13.70 -18.40 -0.96
C ALA A 213 -14.21 -19.79 -1.36
N PHE A 214 -13.32 -20.77 -1.57
CA PHE A 214 -13.72 -22.13 -1.91
C PHE A 214 -14.39 -22.85 -0.75
N SER A 215 -13.99 -22.58 0.50
CA SER A 215 -14.70 -23.11 1.66
C SER A 215 -16.16 -22.65 1.68
N ALA A 216 -16.40 -21.33 1.62
CA ALA A 216 -17.74 -20.77 1.70
C ALA A 216 -18.61 -21.14 0.48
N TYR A 217 -18.04 -21.17 -0.74
CA TYR A 217 -18.80 -21.29 -1.98
C TYR A 217 -18.72 -22.65 -2.67
N ALA A 218 -17.98 -23.62 -2.15
CA ALA A 218 -17.86 -24.94 -2.81
C ALA A 218 -17.83 -26.15 -1.87
N THR A 219 -17.21 -26.06 -0.69
CA THR A 219 -16.93 -27.27 0.11
C THR A 219 -17.58 -27.33 1.49
N ASN A 220 -17.93 -26.20 2.10
CA ASN A 220 -18.52 -26.18 3.45
C ASN A 220 -19.90 -26.89 3.48
N SER A 221 -20.21 -27.62 4.55
CA SER A 221 -21.45 -28.39 4.67
C SER A 221 -22.71 -27.52 4.73
N GLU A 222 -22.65 -26.39 5.43
CA GLU A 222 -23.75 -25.45 5.61
C GLU A 222 -23.88 -24.51 4.42
N LEU A 223 -22.78 -23.87 4.01
CA LEU A 223 -22.74 -22.92 2.90
C LEU A 223 -22.48 -23.62 1.57
N GLY A 224 -21.26 -24.08 1.27
CA GLY A 224 -20.93 -25.04 0.19
C GLY A 224 -21.33 -24.71 -1.26
N SER A 225 -22.04 -23.61 -1.52
CA SER A 225 -22.45 -23.15 -2.84
C SER A 225 -22.95 -21.70 -2.76
N PRO A 226 -22.80 -20.88 -3.81
CA PRO A 226 -23.36 -19.53 -3.83
C PRO A 226 -24.89 -19.53 -3.63
N GLY A 227 -25.57 -20.58 -4.10
CA GLY A 227 -27.02 -20.72 -3.96
C GLY A 227 -27.49 -20.91 -2.51
N LYS A 228 -26.78 -21.73 -1.73
CA LYS A 228 -27.07 -21.91 -0.29
C LYS A 228 -26.71 -20.67 0.52
N VAL A 229 -25.58 -20.01 0.20
CA VAL A 229 -25.22 -18.73 0.82
C VAL A 229 -26.29 -17.68 0.56
N TYR A 230 -26.82 -17.62 -0.66
CA TYR A 230 -27.94 -16.74 -1.00
C TYR A 230 -29.17 -17.02 -0.13
N ASP A 231 -29.55 -18.29 0.02
CA ASP A 231 -30.72 -18.67 0.82
C ASP A 231 -30.52 -18.29 2.30
N ALA A 232 -29.32 -18.50 2.84
CA ALA A 232 -28.95 -18.09 4.18
C ALA A 232 -29.04 -16.56 4.37
N LEU A 233 -28.57 -15.77 3.40
CA LEU A 233 -28.68 -14.32 3.42
C LEU A 233 -30.13 -13.82 3.36
N VAL A 234 -30.98 -14.48 2.57
CA VAL A 234 -32.42 -14.15 2.52
C VAL A 234 -33.08 -14.47 3.86
N ALA A 235 -32.71 -15.57 4.50
CA ALA A 235 -33.19 -15.90 5.84
C ALA A 235 -32.69 -14.88 6.89
N ALA A 236 -31.41 -14.48 6.82
CA ALA A 236 -30.84 -13.46 7.69
C ALA A 236 -31.54 -12.10 7.53
N ALA A 237 -31.85 -11.68 6.29
CA ALA A 237 -32.57 -10.43 6.04
C ALA A 237 -34.01 -10.44 6.59
N LYS A 238 -34.66 -11.61 6.65
CA LYS A 238 -35.98 -11.76 7.28
C LYS A 238 -35.92 -11.68 8.80
N ALA A 239 -34.88 -12.26 9.41
CA ALA A 239 -34.68 -12.21 10.85
C ALA A 239 -34.22 -10.82 11.32
N HIS A 240 -33.31 -10.21 10.56
CA HIS A 240 -32.63 -8.97 10.91
C HIS A 240 -32.55 -8.06 9.67
N PRO A 241 -33.65 -7.39 9.27
CA PRO A 241 -33.64 -6.50 8.13
C PRO A 241 -32.71 -5.30 8.37
N VAL A 242 -31.97 -4.89 7.33
CA VAL A 242 -31.05 -3.74 7.41
C VAL A 242 -31.79 -2.45 7.06
N GLU A 243 -31.90 -1.53 8.03
CA GLU A 243 -32.55 -0.24 7.80
C GLU A 243 -31.83 0.56 6.70
N GLY A 244 -32.61 1.11 5.76
CA GLY A 244 -32.09 1.87 4.62
C GLY A 244 -31.55 1.02 3.46
N ASN A 245 -31.60 -0.31 3.57
CA ASN A 245 -31.41 -1.20 2.43
C ASN A 245 -32.73 -1.43 1.68
N ALA A 246 -32.67 -1.65 0.35
CA ALA A 246 -33.84 -2.06 -0.42
C ALA A 246 -34.41 -3.37 0.13
N GLU A 247 -35.70 -3.35 0.51
CA GLU A 247 -36.41 -4.46 1.16
C GLU A 247 -35.73 -4.99 2.43
N GLY A 248 -34.88 -4.20 3.08
CA GLY A 248 -34.06 -4.65 4.21
C GLY A 248 -33.00 -5.69 3.86
N SER A 249 -32.74 -5.92 2.56
CA SER A 249 -31.94 -7.02 2.06
C SER A 249 -30.43 -6.78 2.17
N TYR A 250 -29.67 -7.82 2.50
CA TYR A 250 -28.20 -7.85 2.38
C TYR A 250 -27.72 -8.00 0.93
N LEU A 251 -28.62 -8.29 0.00
CA LEU A 251 -28.35 -8.61 -1.40
C LEU A 251 -28.69 -7.44 -2.33
N THR A 252 -28.38 -6.22 -1.94
CA THR A 252 -28.66 -5.02 -2.74
C THR A 252 -27.52 -4.02 -2.70
N MET A 253 -27.34 -3.28 -3.80
CA MET A 253 -26.45 -2.12 -3.82
C MET A 253 -27.10 -0.89 -3.18
N ARG A 254 -28.43 -0.84 -3.08
CA ARG A 254 -29.17 0.27 -2.46
C ARG A 254 -29.05 0.19 -0.94
N SER A 255 -27.95 0.70 -0.40
CA SER A 255 -27.70 0.82 1.05
C SER A 255 -27.38 2.26 1.43
N LYS A 256 -28.21 2.87 2.30
CA LYS A 256 -28.02 4.25 2.75
C LYS A 256 -26.69 4.42 3.50
N GLU A 257 -26.49 3.63 4.56
CA GLU A 257 -25.26 3.69 5.37
C GLU A 257 -24.04 3.19 4.59
N GLY A 258 -24.20 2.20 3.71
CA GLY A 258 -23.14 1.78 2.79
C GLY A 258 -22.71 2.89 1.84
N GLY A 259 -23.65 3.69 1.32
CA GLY A 259 -23.34 4.86 0.48
C GLY A 259 -22.67 6.00 1.25
N ILE A 260 -23.04 6.22 2.52
CA ILE A 260 -22.33 7.20 3.38
C ILE A 260 -20.90 6.74 3.64
N PHE A 261 -20.73 5.47 4.02
CA PHE A 261 -19.41 4.86 4.20
C PHE A 261 -18.57 4.97 2.91
N TRP A 262 -19.17 4.75 1.74
CA TRP A 262 -18.48 4.87 0.46
C TRP A 262 -17.83 6.25 0.26
N ILE A 263 -18.55 7.33 0.59
CA ILE A 263 -18.02 8.69 0.49
C ILE A 263 -16.91 8.93 1.50
N ILE A 264 -17.09 8.49 2.75
CA ILE A 264 -16.06 8.60 3.80
C ILE A 264 -14.80 7.86 3.36
N ASN A 265 -14.96 6.62 2.91
CA ASN A 265 -13.89 5.74 2.43
C ASN A 265 -13.16 6.38 1.25
N LEU A 266 -13.89 6.92 0.28
CA LEU A 266 -13.32 7.60 -0.88
C LEU A 266 -12.41 8.76 -0.44
N ILE A 267 -12.91 9.61 0.46
CA ILE A 267 -12.18 10.80 0.89
C ILE A 267 -10.97 10.42 1.75
N GLY A 268 -11.16 9.55 2.74
CA GLY A 268 -10.07 9.11 3.62
C GLY A 268 -8.93 8.47 2.84
N ASN A 269 -9.23 7.63 1.84
CA ASN A 269 -8.20 6.98 1.04
C ASN A 269 -7.42 7.95 0.14
N PHE A 270 -8.00 9.10 -0.23
CA PHE A 270 -7.22 10.14 -0.92
C PHE A 270 -6.11 10.67 -0.03
N GLY A 271 -6.45 10.98 1.24
CA GLY A 271 -5.47 11.40 2.24
C GLY A 271 -4.36 10.37 2.40
N THR A 272 -4.73 9.12 2.66
CA THR A 272 -3.74 8.07 2.96
C THR A 272 -2.86 7.69 1.77
N VAL A 273 -3.31 7.84 0.53
CA VAL A 273 -2.48 7.52 -0.64
C VAL A 273 -1.60 8.69 -1.06
N PHE A 274 -2.16 9.90 -1.10
CA PHE A 274 -1.47 11.05 -1.68
C PHE A 274 -0.49 11.71 -0.72
N LEU A 275 -0.56 11.41 0.58
CA LEU A 275 0.29 11.98 1.62
C LEU A 275 1.16 10.95 2.32
N ASP A 276 1.06 9.68 1.97
CA ASP A 276 1.93 8.64 2.52
C ASP A 276 3.17 8.50 1.63
N ASN A 277 4.33 8.85 2.20
CA ASN A 277 5.61 8.78 1.50
C ASN A 277 5.97 7.35 1.06
N GLY A 278 5.43 6.31 1.68
CA GLY A 278 5.68 4.92 1.31
C GLY A 278 5.25 4.59 -0.12
N TYR A 279 4.15 5.20 -0.61
CA TYR A 279 3.78 5.06 -2.02
C TYR A 279 4.73 5.80 -2.93
N TYR A 280 5.21 6.98 -2.53
CA TYR A 280 6.17 7.72 -3.32
C TYR A 280 7.52 7.01 -3.37
N ASN A 281 8.00 6.41 -2.26
CA ASN A 281 9.23 5.64 -2.25
C ASN A 281 9.17 4.46 -3.22
N LYS A 282 8.04 3.73 -3.28
CA LYS A 282 7.84 2.63 -4.25
C LYS A 282 7.81 3.13 -5.68
N ALA A 283 7.13 4.25 -5.93
CA ALA A 283 7.10 4.88 -7.24
C ALA A 283 8.50 5.29 -7.69
N ILE A 284 9.27 5.93 -6.81
CA ILE A 284 10.66 6.36 -7.05
C ILE A 284 11.53 5.14 -7.38
N ALA A 285 11.39 4.05 -6.63
CA ALA A 285 12.19 2.84 -6.80
C ALA A 285 11.89 2.03 -8.08
N ALA A 286 10.72 2.20 -8.66
CA ALA A 286 10.39 1.60 -9.95
C ALA A 286 11.20 2.25 -11.08
N SER A 287 11.51 1.52 -12.16
CA SER A 287 12.06 2.17 -13.35
C SER A 287 11.02 3.08 -14.00
N PRO A 288 11.42 4.15 -14.73
CA PRO A 288 10.45 5.12 -15.26
C PRO A 288 9.38 4.51 -16.16
N VAL A 289 9.76 3.62 -17.08
CA VAL A 289 8.83 2.91 -17.97
C VAL A 289 7.98 1.85 -17.25
N HIS A 290 8.42 1.38 -16.09
CA HIS A 290 7.77 0.30 -15.35
C HIS A 290 6.88 0.75 -14.18
N ALA A 291 7.11 1.94 -13.64
CA ALA A 291 6.37 2.51 -12.52
C ALA A 291 4.87 2.51 -12.81
N PHE A 292 4.48 3.16 -13.91
CA PHE A 292 3.07 3.38 -14.17
C PHE A 292 2.28 2.08 -14.47
N PRO A 293 2.71 1.18 -15.38
CA PRO A 293 2.03 -0.10 -15.58
C PRO A 293 1.95 -0.93 -14.30
N GLY A 294 3.00 -0.88 -13.46
CA GLY A 294 3.02 -1.56 -12.17
C GLY A 294 1.90 -1.08 -11.25
N TYR A 295 1.70 0.23 -11.11
CA TYR A 295 0.61 0.78 -10.28
C TYR A 295 -0.78 0.47 -10.82
N VAL A 296 -0.99 0.48 -12.13
CA VAL A 296 -2.30 0.13 -12.71
C VAL A 296 -2.61 -1.35 -12.56
N ILE A 297 -1.67 -2.23 -12.87
CA ILE A 297 -1.83 -3.67 -12.62
C ILE A 297 -2.09 -3.90 -11.13
N GLY A 298 -1.30 -3.26 -10.27
CA GLY A 298 -1.46 -3.32 -8.82
C GLY A 298 -2.86 -2.89 -8.36
N GLY A 299 -3.35 -1.74 -8.82
CA GLY A 299 -4.69 -1.24 -8.47
C GLY A 299 -5.82 -2.16 -8.91
N LEU A 300 -5.75 -2.68 -10.15
CA LEU A 300 -6.75 -3.62 -10.68
C LEU A 300 -6.73 -4.97 -9.96
N CYS A 301 -5.54 -5.46 -9.62
CA CYS A 301 -5.35 -6.70 -8.88
C CYS A 301 -5.77 -6.55 -7.42
N TRP A 302 -5.55 -5.37 -6.84
CA TRP A 302 -5.93 -5.08 -5.47
C TRP A 302 -7.44 -5.11 -5.29
N PHE A 303 -8.25 -4.56 -6.21
CA PHE A 303 -9.71 -4.52 -6.09
C PHE A 303 -10.34 -5.87 -5.69
N ALA A 304 -9.86 -6.97 -6.29
CA ALA A 304 -10.39 -8.31 -6.01
C ALA A 304 -10.18 -8.78 -4.57
N ILE A 305 -9.10 -8.31 -3.91
CA ILE A 305 -8.71 -8.76 -2.58
C ILE A 305 -9.77 -8.37 -1.54
N PRO A 306 -10.04 -7.08 -1.25
CA PRO A 306 -11.08 -6.73 -0.30
C PRO A 306 -12.46 -7.07 -0.85
N TRP A 307 -12.72 -6.97 -2.15
CA TRP A 307 -14.06 -7.26 -2.68
C TRP A 307 -14.47 -8.71 -2.46
N LEU A 308 -13.65 -9.67 -2.89
CA LEU A 308 -13.97 -11.09 -2.70
C LEU A 308 -13.77 -11.53 -1.25
N CYS A 309 -12.66 -11.15 -0.60
CA CYS A 309 -12.41 -11.55 0.79
C CYS A 309 -13.53 -11.05 1.70
N ALA A 310 -13.87 -9.76 1.64
CA ALA A 310 -14.90 -9.21 2.52
C ALA A 310 -16.29 -9.73 2.19
N SER A 311 -16.61 -9.89 0.89
CA SER A 311 -17.87 -10.52 0.50
C SER A 311 -17.93 -11.93 1.06
N THR A 312 -16.87 -12.72 0.97
CA THR A 312 -16.84 -14.08 1.51
C THR A 312 -16.99 -14.06 3.04
N MET A 313 -16.13 -13.31 3.73
CA MET A 313 -16.01 -13.39 5.18
C MET A 313 -17.16 -12.71 5.91
N GLY A 314 -17.55 -11.50 5.52
CA GLY A 314 -18.66 -10.81 6.19
C GLY A 314 -20.02 -11.43 5.90
N ILE A 315 -20.25 -11.96 4.69
CA ILE A 315 -21.48 -12.72 4.39
C ILE A 315 -21.48 -14.06 5.12
N SER A 316 -20.33 -14.74 5.22
CA SER A 316 -20.27 -15.99 5.99
C SER A 316 -20.51 -15.73 7.47
N ALA A 317 -20.04 -14.62 8.03
CA ALA A 317 -20.40 -14.22 9.39
C ALA A 317 -21.93 -14.06 9.54
N LEU A 318 -22.59 -13.33 8.64
CA LEU A 318 -24.06 -13.16 8.65
C LEU A 318 -24.81 -14.48 8.49
N ALA A 319 -24.30 -15.38 7.65
CA ALA A 319 -24.95 -16.66 7.38
C ALA A 319 -24.79 -17.65 8.54
N LEU A 320 -23.70 -17.56 9.31
CA LEU A 320 -23.33 -18.52 10.35
C LEU A 320 -23.55 -18.01 11.79
N GLU A 321 -23.86 -16.72 12.00
CA GLU A 321 -24.03 -16.16 13.35
C GLU A 321 -25.20 -16.78 14.14
N GLY A 322 -26.23 -17.27 13.45
CA GLY A 322 -27.39 -17.91 14.09
C GLY A 322 -28.24 -16.91 14.87
N SER A 323 -28.63 -17.26 16.10
CA SER A 323 -29.51 -16.43 16.96
C SER A 323 -28.77 -15.39 17.80
N GLN A 324 -27.43 -15.48 17.92
CA GLN A 324 -26.62 -14.54 18.69
C GLN A 324 -25.78 -13.69 17.74
N ARG A 325 -26.13 -12.41 17.62
CA ARG A 325 -25.41 -11.46 16.77
C ARG A 325 -24.08 -11.05 17.39
N MET A 326 -23.13 -10.71 16.52
CA MET A 326 -21.87 -10.11 16.96
C MET A 326 -22.14 -8.75 17.63
N SER A 327 -21.43 -8.45 18.72
CA SER A 327 -21.53 -7.17 19.39
C SER A 327 -21.04 -6.03 18.48
N SER A 328 -21.61 -4.84 18.61
CA SER A 328 -21.17 -3.65 17.85
C SER A 328 -19.69 -3.31 18.11
N GLU A 329 -19.19 -3.61 19.30
CA GLU A 329 -17.79 -3.44 19.70
C GLU A 329 -16.89 -4.40 18.92
N ASP A 330 -17.21 -5.69 18.87
CA ASP A 330 -16.44 -6.70 18.12
C ASP A 330 -16.41 -6.40 16.62
N VAL A 331 -17.54 -5.95 16.06
CA VAL A 331 -17.61 -5.55 14.66
C VAL A 331 -16.72 -4.34 14.39
N THR A 332 -16.69 -3.36 15.29
CA THR A 332 -15.87 -2.14 15.15
C THR A 332 -14.38 -2.38 15.42
N ALA A 333 -14.07 -3.38 16.24
CA ALA A 333 -12.71 -3.90 16.42
C ALA A 333 -12.21 -4.69 15.19
N GLY A 334 -13.08 -5.00 14.23
CA GLY A 334 -12.73 -5.72 13.00
C GLY A 334 -12.81 -7.24 13.11
N LEU A 335 -13.47 -7.78 14.14
CA LEU A 335 -13.46 -9.21 14.45
C LEU A 335 -14.40 -10.05 13.59
N VAL A 336 -15.13 -9.45 12.64
CA VAL A 336 -16.04 -10.14 11.71
C VAL A 336 -15.32 -11.22 10.90
N LEU A 337 -14.14 -10.91 10.35
CA LEU A 337 -13.37 -11.86 9.57
C LEU A 337 -12.87 -13.04 10.44
N PRO A 338 -12.22 -12.80 11.60
CA PRO A 338 -11.90 -13.86 12.56
C PRO A 338 -13.09 -14.73 12.95
N PHE A 339 -14.24 -14.13 13.26
CA PHE A 339 -15.46 -14.84 13.61
C PHE A 339 -15.91 -15.77 12.47
N ALA A 340 -16.02 -15.24 11.25
CA ALA A 340 -16.40 -16.03 10.08
C ALA A 340 -15.43 -17.18 9.81
N ALA A 341 -14.12 -16.95 9.96
CA ALA A 341 -13.12 -17.97 9.71
C ALA A 341 -13.25 -19.15 10.69
N VAL A 342 -13.43 -18.86 11.98
CA VAL A 342 -13.65 -19.89 13.00
C VAL A 342 -14.94 -20.64 12.75
N ARG A 343 -16.03 -19.96 12.36
CA ARG A 343 -17.30 -20.62 12.04
C ARG A 343 -17.22 -21.47 10.76
N LEU A 344 -16.45 -21.06 9.77
CA LEU A 344 -16.31 -21.78 8.50
C LEU A 344 -15.40 -23.02 8.60
N LEU A 345 -14.30 -22.92 9.35
CA LEU A 345 -13.17 -23.84 9.28
C LEU A 345 -12.60 -24.24 10.66
N GLY A 346 -13.23 -23.82 11.76
CA GLY A 346 -12.81 -24.11 13.12
C GLY A 346 -11.39 -23.63 13.41
N TYR A 347 -10.58 -24.51 14.02
CA TYR A 347 -9.18 -24.24 14.35
C TYR A 347 -8.35 -23.82 13.12
N SER A 348 -8.56 -24.46 11.97
CA SER A 348 -7.80 -24.14 10.75
C SER A 348 -8.14 -22.74 10.21
N GLY A 349 -9.39 -22.29 10.39
CA GLY A 349 -9.81 -20.93 10.07
C GLY A 349 -9.19 -19.88 10.99
N ALA A 350 -9.04 -20.19 12.28
CA ALA A 350 -8.31 -19.35 13.22
C ALA A 350 -6.84 -19.20 12.80
N VAL A 351 -6.13 -20.31 12.54
CA VAL A 351 -4.74 -20.31 12.09
C VAL A 351 -4.57 -19.51 10.79
N ALA A 352 -5.42 -19.77 9.81
CA ALA A 352 -5.46 -19.09 8.52
C ALA A 352 -5.61 -17.56 8.68
N THR A 353 -6.54 -17.14 9.55
CA THR A 353 -6.77 -15.71 9.82
C THR A 353 -5.61 -15.07 10.55
N THR A 354 -5.08 -15.71 11.60
CA THR A 354 -3.90 -15.21 12.33
C THR A 354 -2.72 -15.01 11.38
N LEU A 355 -2.47 -15.98 10.49
CA LEU A 355 -1.42 -15.86 9.49
C LEU A 355 -1.70 -14.73 8.49
N MET A 356 -2.89 -14.67 7.90
CA MET A 356 -3.28 -13.64 6.93
C MET A 356 -3.12 -12.22 7.52
N ILE A 357 -3.62 -12.00 8.74
CA ILE A 357 -3.55 -10.69 9.39
C ILE A 357 -2.11 -10.36 9.78
N PHE A 358 -1.33 -11.34 10.26
CA PHE A 358 0.10 -11.12 10.51
C PHE A 358 0.85 -10.71 9.23
N MET A 359 0.61 -11.36 8.09
CA MET A 359 1.20 -10.96 6.79
C MET A 359 0.78 -9.54 6.36
N ALA A 360 -0.50 -9.20 6.55
CA ALA A 360 -1.03 -7.89 6.21
C ALA A 360 -0.45 -6.76 7.09
N VAL A 361 -0.34 -7.00 8.40
CA VAL A 361 0.24 -6.04 9.37
C VAL A 361 1.72 -5.84 9.08
N THR A 362 2.49 -6.93 8.95
CA THR A 362 3.95 -6.86 8.78
C THR A 362 4.33 -6.18 7.46
N SER A 363 3.68 -6.52 6.35
CA SER A 363 3.90 -5.85 5.06
C SER A 363 3.66 -4.35 5.16
N ALA A 364 2.46 -3.95 5.60
CA ALA A 364 2.10 -2.54 5.64
C ALA A 364 2.98 -1.76 6.63
N PHE A 365 3.31 -2.35 7.78
CA PHE A 365 4.18 -1.72 8.79
C PHE A 365 5.59 -1.48 8.25
N SER A 366 6.16 -2.40 7.45
CA SER A 366 7.47 -2.18 6.83
C SER A 366 7.47 -1.03 5.82
N ALA A 367 6.38 -0.84 5.07
CA ALA A 367 6.23 0.31 4.19
C ALA A 367 6.15 1.62 4.98
N GLN A 368 5.45 1.64 6.12
CA GLN A 368 5.38 2.83 6.99
C GLN A 368 6.73 3.15 7.65
N LEU A 369 7.52 2.15 8.04
CA LEU A 369 8.87 2.36 8.55
C LEU A 369 9.78 3.02 7.50
N ILE A 370 9.72 2.57 6.25
CA ILE A 370 10.47 3.18 5.15
C ILE A 370 9.99 4.60 4.87
N ALA A 371 8.67 4.83 4.89
CA ALA A 371 8.09 6.15 4.69
C ALA A 371 8.60 7.14 5.75
N VAL A 372 8.45 6.82 7.03
CA VAL A 372 8.84 7.71 8.14
C VAL A 372 10.35 7.86 8.23
N SER A 373 11.10 6.79 7.99
CA SER A 373 12.57 6.86 8.05
C SER A 373 13.16 7.69 6.93
N SER A 374 12.59 7.66 5.72
CA SER A 374 13.01 8.53 4.63
C SER A 374 12.63 9.99 4.89
N ILE A 375 11.43 10.27 5.40
CA ILE A 375 11.04 11.63 5.85
C ILE A 375 12.03 12.15 6.91
N TRP A 376 12.33 11.35 7.93
CA TRP A 376 13.27 11.74 8.96
C TRP A 376 14.68 12.01 8.40
N THR A 377 15.15 11.13 7.52
CA THR A 377 16.54 11.17 7.01
C THR A 377 16.75 12.33 6.04
N TYR A 378 15.91 12.44 5.01
CA TYR A 378 16.11 13.39 3.91
C TYR A 378 15.42 14.73 4.19
N ASP A 379 14.20 14.72 4.71
CA ASP A 379 13.37 15.92 4.83
C ASP A 379 13.55 16.68 6.15
N ILE A 380 14.12 16.03 7.18
CA ILE A 380 14.37 16.65 8.48
C ILE A 380 15.88 16.71 8.76
N TYR A 381 16.53 15.56 8.86
CA TYR A 381 17.92 15.48 9.29
C TYR A 381 18.87 16.09 8.27
N GLN A 382 18.90 15.60 7.04
CA GLN A 382 19.75 16.18 5.99
C GLN A 382 19.25 17.59 5.62
N ALA A 383 17.94 17.80 5.53
CA ALA A 383 17.41 19.10 5.12
C ALA A 383 17.77 20.27 6.03
N TYR A 384 17.76 20.07 7.36
CA TYR A 384 17.79 21.14 8.35
C TYR A 384 18.78 20.96 9.50
N ILE A 385 19.11 19.71 9.88
CA ILE A 385 20.00 19.45 11.02
C ILE A 385 21.46 19.35 10.55
N HIS A 386 21.73 18.56 9.51
CA HIS A 386 23.08 18.33 9.00
C HIS A 386 23.11 18.18 7.46
N PRO A 387 23.09 19.30 6.71
CA PRO A 387 23.03 19.29 5.24
C PRO A 387 24.19 18.64 4.51
N THR A 388 25.33 18.44 5.18
CA THR A 388 26.53 17.81 4.62
C THR A 388 26.64 16.33 5.02
N ALA A 389 25.59 15.73 5.58
CA ALA A 389 25.57 14.31 5.93
C ALA A 389 25.73 13.42 4.69
N LYS A 390 26.59 12.40 4.81
CA LYS A 390 26.92 11.41 3.76
C LYS A 390 26.24 10.06 4.01
N GLY A 391 26.30 9.17 3.02
CA GLY A 391 25.61 7.87 2.98
C GLY A 391 25.58 7.09 4.29
N ASP A 392 26.74 6.78 4.89
CA ASP A 392 26.79 5.97 6.13
C ASP A 392 26.00 6.56 7.29
N LYS A 393 26.09 7.90 7.47
CA LYS A 393 25.34 8.59 8.53
C LYS A 393 23.84 8.61 8.20
N LEU A 394 23.47 8.79 6.94
CA LEU A 394 22.07 8.79 6.51
C LEU A 394 21.41 7.43 6.74
N VAL A 395 22.09 6.33 6.39
CA VAL A 395 21.61 4.97 6.65
C VAL A 395 21.46 4.73 8.17
N TRP A 396 22.42 5.17 8.98
CA TRP A 396 22.32 5.05 10.42
C TRP A 396 21.14 5.84 11.01
N MET A 397 20.92 7.07 10.56
CA MET A 397 19.76 7.88 10.98
C MET A 397 18.42 7.23 10.57
N SER A 398 18.37 6.63 9.37
CA SER A 398 17.22 5.87 8.92
C SER A 398 16.94 4.69 9.85
N HIS A 399 17.95 3.87 10.17
CA HIS A 399 17.80 2.73 11.08
C HIS A 399 17.31 3.13 12.48
N MET A 400 17.88 4.19 13.05
CA MET A 400 17.44 4.70 14.34
C MET A 400 15.98 5.15 14.31
N SER A 401 15.58 5.86 13.26
CA SER A 401 14.21 6.34 13.14
C SER A 401 13.21 5.19 13.06
N CYS A 402 13.54 4.08 12.38
CA CYS A 402 12.70 2.88 12.37
C CYS A 402 12.46 2.32 13.77
N VAL A 403 13.52 2.18 14.58
CA VAL A 403 13.43 1.65 15.95
C VAL A 403 12.60 2.59 16.84
N ILE A 404 12.94 3.88 16.84
CA ILE A 404 12.27 4.89 17.67
C ILE A 404 10.79 4.99 17.30
N TYR A 405 10.48 5.06 16.01
CA TYR A 405 9.11 5.14 15.52
C TYR A 405 8.29 3.91 15.91
N ALA A 406 8.84 2.70 15.78
CA ALA A 406 8.15 1.48 16.19
C ALA A 406 7.80 1.47 17.67
N ILE A 407 8.71 1.93 18.55
CA ILE A 407 8.47 2.02 19.99
C ILE A 407 7.38 3.06 20.30
N ILE A 408 7.46 4.25 19.68
CA ILE A 408 6.46 5.30 19.85
C ILE A 408 5.08 4.80 19.43
N MET A 409 4.99 4.17 18.24
CA MET A 409 3.72 3.71 17.72
C MET A 409 3.13 2.53 18.49
N ALA A 410 3.97 1.64 19.05
CA ALA A 410 3.50 0.61 19.98
C ALA A 410 2.87 1.23 21.25
N GLY A 411 3.48 2.29 21.79
CA GLY A 411 2.93 3.06 22.89
C GLY A 411 1.61 3.76 22.54
N VAL A 412 1.56 4.43 21.39
CA VAL A 412 0.34 5.10 20.88
C VAL A 412 -0.80 4.10 20.68
N ALA A 413 -0.54 2.97 20.02
CA ALA A 413 -1.55 1.93 19.80
C ALA A 413 -2.07 1.33 21.11
N THR A 414 -1.18 1.14 22.10
CA THR A 414 -1.57 0.69 23.45
C THR A 414 -2.44 1.73 24.16
N GLY A 415 -2.10 3.02 24.05
CA GLY A 415 -2.92 4.11 24.59
C GLY A 415 -4.30 4.19 23.95
N LEU A 416 -4.38 4.02 22.62
CA LEU A 416 -5.64 3.97 21.87
C LEU A 416 -6.53 2.81 22.30
N PHE A 417 -5.93 1.63 22.54
CA PHE A 417 -6.65 0.47 23.07
C PHE A 417 -7.30 0.76 24.43
N TYR A 418 -6.55 1.31 25.39
CA TYR A 418 -7.09 1.67 26.71
C TYR A 418 -8.09 2.84 26.65
N ALA A 419 -8.01 3.69 25.62
CA ALA A 419 -8.98 4.74 25.36
C ALA A 419 -10.28 4.25 24.68
N GLY A 420 -10.40 2.94 24.38
CA GLY A 420 -11.55 2.37 23.69
C GLY A 420 -11.63 2.74 22.20
N ILE A 421 -10.51 3.16 21.59
CA ILE A 421 -10.48 3.55 20.18
C ILE A 421 -10.10 2.34 19.33
N GLY A 422 -11.09 1.81 18.61
CA GLY A 422 -10.91 0.71 17.66
C GLY A 422 -10.37 1.15 16.29
N MET A 423 -9.90 0.18 15.52
CA MET A 423 -9.40 0.37 14.16
C MET A 423 -10.48 0.97 13.23
N GLY A 424 -11.75 0.57 13.36
CA GLY A 424 -12.84 1.16 12.56
C GLY A 424 -13.03 2.65 12.79
N TYR A 425 -12.88 3.14 14.03
CA TYR A 425 -12.95 4.57 14.35
C TYR A 425 -11.80 5.34 13.67
N LEU A 426 -10.57 4.84 13.83
CA LEU A 426 -9.38 5.45 13.22
C LEU A 426 -9.50 5.49 11.68
N TYR A 427 -10.08 4.45 11.10
CA TYR A 427 -10.29 4.35 9.66
C TYR A 427 -11.21 5.45 9.13
N LEU A 428 -12.31 5.76 9.83
CA LEU A 428 -13.21 6.84 9.44
C LEU A 428 -12.63 8.23 9.74
N LEU A 429 -11.86 8.34 10.83
CA LEU A 429 -11.23 9.58 11.27
C LEU A 429 -10.16 10.08 10.30
N MET A 430 -9.47 9.17 9.60
CA MET A 430 -8.28 9.54 8.82
C MET A 430 -8.55 10.71 7.88
N GLY A 431 -9.62 10.65 7.08
CA GLY A 431 -9.84 11.71 6.11
C GLY A 431 -10.27 13.04 6.72
N VAL A 432 -10.78 13.07 7.96
CA VAL A 432 -11.02 14.32 8.69
C VAL A 432 -9.70 15.04 8.98
N ILE A 433 -8.66 14.28 9.32
CA ILE A 433 -7.36 14.83 9.77
C ILE A 433 -6.45 15.19 8.60
N ILE A 434 -6.38 14.34 7.56
CA ILE A 434 -5.32 14.47 6.56
C ILE A 434 -5.80 14.92 5.16
N SER A 435 -7.08 14.78 4.81
CA SER A 435 -7.50 14.98 3.40
C SER A 435 -7.36 16.40 2.87
N SER A 436 -7.24 17.41 3.74
CA SER A 436 -7.08 18.81 3.32
C SER A 436 -5.74 19.10 2.62
N ALA A 437 -4.72 18.26 2.82
CA ALA A 437 -3.44 18.41 2.13
C ALA A 437 -3.41 17.75 0.75
N VAL A 438 -4.40 16.91 0.39
CA VAL A 438 -4.40 16.13 -0.85
C VAL A 438 -4.36 17.02 -2.09
N ILE A 439 -5.29 17.96 -2.20
CA ILE A 439 -5.39 18.82 -3.39
C ILE A 439 -4.18 19.74 -3.51
N PRO A 440 -3.77 20.49 -2.47
CA PRO A 440 -2.55 21.29 -2.54
C PRO A 440 -1.30 20.45 -2.86
N GLY A 441 -1.23 19.21 -2.37
CA GLY A 441 -0.15 18.26 -2.66
C GLY A 441 -0.15 17.81 -4.13
N ALA A 442 -1.28 17.36 -4.65
CA ALA A 442 -1.41 16.95 -6.05
C ALA A 442 -1.10 18.11 -7.01
N MET A 443 -1.56 19.32 -6.71
CA MET A 443 -1.32 20.51 -7.52
C MET A 443 0.15 20.97 -7.53
N THR A 444 0.95 20.53 -6.54
CA THR A 444 2.42 20.69 -6.53
C THR A 444 3.06 20.05 -7.77
N LEU A 445 2.49 18.95 -8.26
CA LEU A 445 2.97 18.26 -9.45
C LEU A 445 2.11 18.54 -10.68
N LEU A 446 0.84 18.93 -10.55
CA LEU A 446 -0.05 19.05 -11.71
C LEU A 446 -0.23 20.49 -12.22
N TRP A 447 -0.13 21.50 -11.37
CA TRP A 447 -0.48 22.87 -11.73
C TRP A 447 0.66 23.87 -11.48
N LYS A 448 1.18 24.46 -12.56
CA LYS A 448 2.25 25.47 -12.52
C LYS A 448 1.86 26.78 -11.83
N GLY A 449 0.56 27.09 -11.76
CA GLY A 449 0.05 28.36 -11.23
C GLY A 449 0.01 28.43 -9.71
N GLN A 450 -0.14 27.31 -9.00
CA GLN A 450 -0.26 27.30 -7.54
C GLN A 450 0.93 28.00 -6.87
N ASN A 451 0.63 29.00 -6.05
CA ASN A 451 1.62 29.73 -5.28
C ASN A 451 1.88 29.09 -3.91
N TRP A 452 2.97 29.51 -3.26
CA TRP A 452 3.37 28.96 -1.95
C TRP A 452 2.37 29.24 -0.84
N ILE A 453 1.62 30.35 -0.88
CA ILE A 453 0.60 30.70 0.13
C ILE A 453 -0.56 29.70 0.05
N ALA A 454 -1.06 29.43 -1.15
CA ALA A 454 -2.08 28.43 -1.40
C ALA A 454 -1.62 27.04 -0.93
N ALA A 455 -0.35 26.70 -1.17
CA ALA A 455 0.22 25.43 -0.70
C ALA A 455 0.37 25.35 0.83
N ALA A 456 0.78 26.44 1.50
CA ALA A 456 1.02 26.48 2.94
C ALA A 456 -0.29 26.58 3.76
N ALA A 457 -1.21 27.45 3.36
CA ALA A 457 -2.37 27.83 4.16
C ALA A 457 -3.57 26.89 3.97
N SER A 458 -3.75 26.32 2.77
CA SER A 458 -4.92 25.49 2.49
C SER A 458 -5.01 24.23 3.37
N PRO A 459 -3.91 23.47 3.61
CA PRO A 459 -4.02 22.26 4.44
C PRO A 459 -4.42 22.54 5.90
N PRO A 460 -3.75 23.45 6.65
CA PRO A 460 -4.14 23.75 8.03
C PRO A 460 -5.54 24.36 8.14
N LEU A 461 -5.91 25.28 7.23
CA LEU A 461 -7.26 25.86 7.24
C LEU A 461 -8.32 24.80 6.93
N GLY A 462 -8.06 23.90 5.98
CA GLY A 462 -8.97 22.81 5.69
C GLY A 462 -9.13 21.83 6.85
N LEU A 463 -8.06 21.58 7.62
CA LEU A 463 -8.13 20.80 8.86
C LEU A 463 -8.97 21.50 9.93
N VAL A 464 -8.85 22.82 10.08
CA VAL A 464 -9.72 23.56 11.03
C VAL A 464 -11.19 23.44 10.62
N VAL A 465 -11.50 23.60 9.34
CA VAL A 465 -12.86 23.47 8.81
C VAL A 465 -13.40 22.04 9.00
N SER A 466 -12.57 21.01 8.78
CA SER A 466 -12.98 19.62 8.96
C SER A 466 -13.25 19.27 10.42
N LEU A 467 -12.40 19.71 11.35
CA LEU A 467 -12.58 19.50 12.78
C LEU A 467 -13.85 20.19 13.30
N ILE A 468 -14.12 21.41 12.83
CA ILE A 468 -15.37 22.12 13.16
C ILE A 468 -16.56 21.34 12.62
N ALA A 469 -16.56 20.97 11.33
CA ALA A 469 -17.66 20.24 10.71
C ALA A 469 -17.92 18.90 11.43
N TRP A 470 -16.87 18.16 11.77
CA TRP A 470 -16.96 16.89 12.48
C TRP A 470 -17.55 17.05 13.89
N LEU A 471 -16.95 17.89 14.73
CA LEU A 471 -17.31 18.01 16.14
C LEU A 471 -18.66 18.73 16.33
N VAL A 472 -18.95 19.76 15.52
CA VAL A 472 -20.24 20.46 15.59
C VAL A 472 -21.37 19.54 15.13
N THR A 473 -21.17 18.73 14.09
CA THR A 473 -22.19 17.76 13.64
C THR A 473 -22.45 16.72 14.72
N ALA A 474 -21.42 16.16 15.35
CA ALA A 474 -21.56 15.23 16.47
C ALA A 474 -22.34 15.86 17.64
N LYS A 475 -21.95 17.08 18.07
CA LYS A 475 -22.60 17.78 19.18
C LYS A 475 -24.06 18.12 18.88
N LYS A 476 -24.37 18.55 17.65
CA LYS A 476 -25.74 18.94 17.25
C LYS A 476 -26.67 17.74 17.13
N GLN A 477 -26.16 16.60 16.65
CA GLN A 477 -26.97 15.41 16.43
C GLN A 477 -27.19 14.60 17.70
N TYR A 478 -26.17 14.48 18.57
CA TYR A 478 -26.21 13.57 19.71
C TYR A 478 -26.15 14.27 21.08
N GLY A 479 -25.89 15.59 21.13
CA GLY A 479 -25.82 16.35 22.38
C GLY A 479 -24.55 16.13 23.21
N THR A 480 -23.78 15.06 22.96
CA THR A 480 -22.55 14.69 23.67
C THR A 480 -21.41 14.35 22.70
N LEU A 481 -20.17 14.46 23.18
CA LEU A 481 -18.96 14.10 22.43
C LEU A 481 -18.32 12.89 23.13
N THR A 482 -18.55 11.70 22.58
CA THR A 482 -17.97 10.42 23.02
C THR A 482 -17.39 9.70 21.80
N VAL A 483 -16.63 8.61 22.01
CA VAL A 483 -16.09 7.80 20.92
C VAL A 483 -17.20 7.32 19.97
N ASP A 484 -18.36 6.94 20.51
CA ASP A 484 -19.50 6.49 19.71
C ASP A 484 -20.13 7.63 18.89
N THR A 485 -20.34 8.80 19.51
CA THR A 485 -21.00 9.92 18.82
C THR A 485 -20.09 10.55 17.78
N THR A 486 -18.79 10.69 18.05
CA THR A 486 -17.83 11.22 17.07
C THR A 486 -17.47 10.18 16.00
N GLY A 487 -17.53 8.90 16.34
CA GLY A 487 -17.29 7.76 15.45
C GLY A 487 -18.44 7.41 14.52
N SER A 488 -19.60 8.03 14.71
CA SER A 488 -20.78 7.80 13.89
C SER A 488 -20.60 8.31 12.45
N ASN A 489 -21.29 7.67 11.51
CA ASN A 489 -21.13 7.92 10.07
C ASN A 489 -21.40 9.37 9.66
N TYR A 490 -22.42 10.04 10.22
CA TYR A 490 -22.77 11.42 9.83
C TYR A 490 -21.72 12.46 10.24
N PRO A 491 -21.25 12.50 11.50
CA PRO A 491 -20.13 13.36 11.87
C PRO A 491 -18.88 13.09 11.04
N MET A 492 -18.52 11.81 10.85
CA MET A 492 -17.35 11.43 10.05
C MET A 492 -17.50 11.90 8.59
N LEU A 493 -18.68 11.74 7.98
CA LEU A 493 -18.99 12.23 6.65
C LEU A 493 -18.78 13.75 6.56
N ALA A 494 -19.34 14.52 7.50
CA ALA A 494 -19.23 15.97 7.50
C ALA A 494 -17.77 16.42 7.58
N GLY A 495 -16.98 15.83 8.48
CA GLY A 495 -15.55 16.12 8.62
C GLY A 495 -14.76 15.76 7.36
N ASN A 496 -14.96 14.57 6.81
CA ASN A 496 -14.26 14.11 5.61
C ASN A 496 -14.57 15.01 4.40
N VAL A 497 -15.85 15.27 4.13
CA VAL A 497 -16.27 16.12 3.00
C VAL A 497 -15.70 17.53 3.15
N ALA A 498 -15.77 18.11 4.35
CA ALA A 498 -15.18 19.41 4.65
C ALA A 498 -13.66 19.42 4.42
N ALA A 499 -12.94 18.37 4.81
CA ALA A 499 -11.50 18.26 4.64
C ALA A 499 -11.09 18.26 3.16
N LEU A 500 -11.72 17.43 2.31
CA LEU A 500 -11.32 17.32 0.91
C LEU A 500 -11.81 18.47 0.03
N LEU A 501 -12.99 19.04 0.32
CA LEU A 501 -13.58 20.07 -0.53
C LEU A 501 -13.12 21.49 -0.17
N SER A 502 -12.72 21.76 1.08
CA SER A 502 -12.27 23.11 1.46
C SER A 502 -11.05 23.61 0.66
N PRO A 503 -10.04 22.79 0.32
CA PRO A 503 -8.93 23.23 -0.53
C PRO A 503 -9.34 23.49 -1.99
N VAL A 504 -10.44 22.92 -2.49
CA VAL A 504 -10.99 23.26 -3.82
C VAL A 504 -11.32 24.75 -3.88
N ILE A 505 -11.68 25.35 -2.75
CA ILE A 505 -11.96 26.78 -2.62
C ILE A 505 -10.67 27.54 -2.28
N PHE A 506 -9.94 27.11 -1.25
CA PHE A 506 -8.77 27.83 -0.75
C PHE A 506 -7.62 27.92 -1.76
N VAL A 507 -7.37 26.86 -2.53
CA VAL A 507 -6.24 26.84 -3.48
C VAL A 507 -6.43 27.87 -4.60
N PRO A 508 -7.56 27.91 -5.35
CA PRO A 508 -7.83 28.98 -6.30
C PRO A 508 -7.89 30.35 -5.63
N LEU A 509 -8.59 30.48 -4.49
CA LEU A 509 -8.76 31.75 -3.78
C LEU A 509 -7.41 32.39 -3.46
N PHE A 510 -6.51 31.67 -2.79
CA PHE A 510 -5.18 32.18 -2.45
C PHE A 510 -4.28 32.33 -3.68
N THR A 511 -4.45 31.48 -4.70
CA THR A 511 -3.66 31.62 -5.93
C THR A 511 -4.01 32.90 -6.69
N TYR A 512 -5.30 33.26 -6.78
CA TYR A 512 -5.73 34.46 -7.51
C TYR A 512 -5.61 35.74 -6.69
N ILE A 513 -5.75 35.69 -5.36
CA ILE A 513 -5.53 36.86 -4.49
C ILE A 513 -4.06 37.25 -4.43
N PHE A 514 -3.17 36.27 -4.28
CA PHE A 514 -1.73 36.53 -4.07
C PHE A 514 -0.88 36.34 -5.34
N GLY A 515 -1.51 36.09 -6.48
CA GLY A 515 -0.87 35.94 -7.79
C GLY A 515 -0.32 34.53 -8.07
N PRO A 516 -0.44 34.04 -9.32
CA PRO A 516 0.10 32.74 -9.72
C PRO A 516 1.63 32.78 -9.84
N GLN A 517 2.31 31.71 -9.43
CA GLN A 517 3.78 31.65 -9.43
C GLN A 517 4.39 31.28 -10.79
N ASN A 518 3.62 30.64 -11.69
CA ASN A 518 4.06 30.19 -13.02
C ASN A 518 5.39 29.40 -12.99
N TYR A 519 5.46 28.39 -12.15
CA TYR A 519 6.67 27.62 -11.88
C TYR A 519 7.15 26.79 -13.10
N ASP A 520 8.46 26.77 -13.33
CA ASP A 520 9.15 26.16 -14.49
C ASP A 520 9.65 24.71 -14.26
N TYR A 521 9.61 24.23 -13.01
CA TYR A 521 10.07 22.91 -12.58
C TYR A 521 11.59 22.68 -12.65
N GLU A 522 12.40 23.73 -12.81
CA GLU A 522 13.85 23.57 -12.89
C GLU A 522 14.47 23.13 -11.56
N SER A 523 14.07 23.76 -10.45
CA SER A 523 14.63 23.41 -9.13
C SER A 523 14.28 21.98 -8.68
N MET A 524 13.17 21.41 -9.15
CA MET A 524 12.84 19.99 -8.93
C MET A 524 13.79 19.05 -9.69
N ARG A 525 14.16 19.41 -10.91
CA ARG A 525 15.12 18.63 -11.71
C ARG A 525 16.53 18.72 -11.16
N ALA A 526 16.85 19.81 -10.47
CA ALA A 526 18.15 20.06 -9.85
C ALA A 526 18.38 19.29 -8.54
N ILE A 527 17.40 18.53 -8.04
CA ILE A 527 17.59 17.63 -6.89
C ILE A 527 18.72 16.64 -7.21
N ARG A 528 19.71 16.53 -6.31
CA ARG A 528 20.92 15.72 -6.50
C ARG A 528 20.78 14.36 -5.82
N LYS A 529 21.39 13.33 -6.41
CA LYS A 529 21.64 12.05 -5.74
C LYS A 529 22.62 12.23 -4.59
N ASN A 530 22.57 11.35 -3.59
CA ASN A 530 23.49 11.40 -2.46
C ASN A 530 24.91 10.96 -2.85
N ASP A 531 25.93 11.52 -2.19
CA ASP A 531 27.34 11.12 -2.40
C ASP A 531 27.64 9.81 -1.64
N ASP A 532 27.64 8.70 -2.37
CA ASP A 532 27.93 7.35 -1.88
C ASP A 532 29.34 6.85 -2.32
N THR A 533 30.22 7.74 -2.78
CA THR A 533 31.56 7.39 -3.30
C THR A 533 32.40 6.60 -2.30
N GLN A 534 32.28 6.92 -1.01
CA GLN A 534 33.02 6.23 0.06
C GLN A 534 32.51 4.79 0.28
N VAL A 535 31.22 4.56 0.11
CA VAL A 535 30.59 3.23 0.28
C VAL A 535 30.95 2.32 -0.90
N ALA A 536 30.93 2.86 -2.12
CA ALA A 536 31.36 2.17 -3.33
C ALA A 536 32.84 1.77 -3.25
N ALA A 537 33.71 2.70 -2.83
CA ALA A 537 35.14 2.45 -2.63
C ALA A 537 35.41 1.36 -1.58
N ALA A 538 34.69 1.37 -0.46
CA ALA A 538 34.80 0.35 0.59
C ALA A 538 34.35 -1.04 0.13
N ALA A 539 33.47 -1.12 -0.87
CA ALA A 539 33.01 -2.37 -1.48
C ALA A 539 33.90 -2.87 -2.64
N HIS A 540 34.95 -2.12 -3.01
CA HIS A 540 35.77 -2.36 -4.21
C HIS A 540 34.95 -2.46 -5.51
N VAL A 541 33.89 -1.65 -5.62
CA VAL A 541 33.05 -1.55 -6.82
C VAL A 541 33.10 -0.11 -7.32
N ASP A 542 33.38 0.09 -8.61
CA ASP A 542 33.30 1.42 -9.21
C ASP A 542 31.87 1.96 -9.12
N LEU A 543 31.73 3.24 -8.73
CA LEU A 543 30.44 3.91 -8.61
C LEU A 543 29.62 3.78 -9.90
N GLU A 544 30.29 3.82 -11.06
CA GLU A 544 29.68 3.71 -12.39
C GLU A 544 29.02 2.34 -12.65
N LEU A 545 29.41 1.30 -11.93
CA LEU A 545 28.85 -0.05 -12.07
C LEU A 545 27.61 -0.25 -11.18
N ILE A 546 27.29 0.71 -10.30
CA ILE A 546 26.15 0.64 -9.39
C ILE A 546 24.88 1.14 -10.11
N PRO A 547 23.83 0.32 -10.24
CA PRO A 547 22.58 0.73 -10.91
C PRO A 547 21.97 1.99 -10.28
N GLY A 548 21.72 3.01 -11.10
CA GLY A 548 21.08 4.26 -10.67
C GLY A 548 22.05 5.41 -10.36
N GLU A 549 23.35 5.16 -10.28
CA GLU A 549 24.38 6.20 -10.05
C GLU A 549 24.71 7.00 -11.32
N VAL A 550 24.86 6.31 -12.47
CA VAL A 550 25.16 6.94 -13.77
C VAL A 550 23.89 7.45 -14.44
N ASP A 551 23.93 8.67 -14.97
CA ASP A 551 22.87 9.20 -15.80
C ASP A 551 22.91 8.54 -17.19
N ALA A 552 21.75 8.07 -17.67
CA ALA A 552 21.65 7.46 -18.99
C ALA A 552 22.02 8.48 -20.08
N PRO A 553 22.70 8.06 -21.16
CA PRO A 553 23.01 8.95 -22.29
C PRO A 553 21.74 9.61 -22.85
N GLU A 554 21.83 10.88 -23.27
CA GLU A 554 20.66 11.70 -23.67
C GLU A 554 19.72 10.99 -24.66
N SER A 555 20.28 10.24 -25.62
CA SER A 555 19.50 9.46 -26.59
C SER A 555 18.65 8.34 -25.99
N GLU A 556 19.10 7.68 -24.90
CA GLU A 556 18.31 6.68 -24.18
C GLU A 556 17.25 7.36 -23.30
N SER A 557 17.58 8.50 -22.69
CA SER A 557 16.65 9.32 -21.90
C SER A 557 15.46 9.83 -22.74
N GLU A 558 15.70 10.27 -23.98
CA GLU A 558 14.62 10.67 -24.89
C GLU A 558 13.72 9.51 -25.29
N GLN A 559 14.29 8.33 -25.59
CA GLN A 559 13.51 7.14 -25.93
C GLN A 559 12.69 6.64 -24.75
N GLU A 560 13.25 6.65 -23.53
CA GLU A 560 12.51 6.36 -22.31
C GLU A 560 11.37 7.36 -22.10
N MET A 561 11.61 8.65 -22.32
CA MET A 561 10.61 9.70 -22.20
C MET A 561 9.45 9.51 -23.20
N GLN A 562 9.73 9.09 -24.43
CA GLN A 562 8.70 8.76 -25.42
C GLN A 562 7.86 7.55 -24.99
N LYS A 563 8.50 6.48 -24.51
CA LYS A 563 7.81 5.29 -23.98
C LYS A 563 6.94 5.64 -22.77
N LEU A 564 7.46 6.45 -21.86
CA LEU A 564 6.76 7.03 -20.71
C LEU A 564 5.50 7.79 -21.16
N ASN A 565 5.62 8.70 -22.13
CA ASN A 565 4.50 9.51 -22.60
C ASN A 565 3.39 8.64 -23.23
N ARG A 566 3.76 7.62 -24.01
CA ARG A 566 2.80 6.67 -24.59
C ARG A 566 2.12 5.83 -23.51
N ALA A 567 2.88 5.29 -22.57
CA ALA A 567 2.34 4.53 -21.43
C ALA A 567 1.42 5.40 -20.55
N ALA A 568 1.79 6.66 -20.32
CA ALA A 568 0.99 7.64 -19.60
C ALA A 568 -0.37 7.89 -20.28
N PHE A 569 -0.38 8.01 -21.62
CA PHE A 569 -1.63 8.26 -22.36
C PHE A 569 -2.63 7.11 -22.23
N TYR A 570 -2.25 5.89 -22.64
CA TYR A 570 -3.14 4.72 -22.60
C TYR A 570 -3.73 4.51 -21.22
N SER A 571 -2.89 4.76 -20.23
CA SER A 571 -3.27 4.44 -18.89
C SER A 571 -4.02 5.54 -18.17
N ARG A 572 -3.84 6.81 -18.52
CA ARG A 572 -4.78 7.87 -18.13
C ARG A 572 -6.17 7.54 -18.65
N THR A 573 -6.28 7.11 -19.90
CA THR A 573 -7.55 6.66 -20.49
C THR A 573 -8.14 5.48 -19.71
N LEU A 574 -7.32 4.48 -19.38
CA LEU A 574 -7.74 3.34 -18.57
C LEU A 574 -8.17 3.73 -17.15
N THR A 575 -7.41 4.59 -16.47
CA THR A 575 -7.74 5.11 -15.13
C THR A 575 -9.07 5.86 -15.15
N ILE A 576 -9.31 6.73 -16.14
CA ILE A 576 -10.58 7.46 -16.28
C ILE A 576 -11.73 6.48 -16.51
N PHE A 577 -11.57 5.55 -17.46
CA PHE A 577 -12.58 4.54 -17.74
C PHE A 577 -12.90 3.70 -16.50
N MET A 578 -11.89 3.18 -15.81
CA MET A 578 -12.07 2.36 -14.60
C MET A 578 -12.69 3.16 -13.46
N THR A 579 -12.31 4.43 -13.30
CA THR A 579 -12.94 5.32 -12.29
C THR A 579 -14.42 5.49 -12.57
N LEU A 580 -14.79 5.81 -13.83
CA LEU A 580 -16.19 5.92 -14.23
C LEU A 580 -16.93 4.59 -14.08
N ALA A 581 -16.29 3.48 -14.42
CA ALA A 581 -16.87 2.15 -14.31
C ALA A 581 -17.16 1.76 -12.86
N LEU A 582 -16.17 1.87 -11.97
CA LEU A 582 -16.27 1.45 -10.57
C LEU A 582 -17.09 2.42 -9.72
N MET A 583 -17.10 3.71 -10.04
CA MET A 583 -17.82 4.70 -9.24
C MET A 583 -19.23 5.02 -9.76
N ILE A 584 -19.45 4.93 -11.06
CA ILE A 584 -20.70 5.38 -11.68
C ILE A 584 -21.42 4.22 -12.35
N LEU A 585 -20.83 3.66 -13.41
CA LEU A 585 -21.54 2.73 -14.31
C LEU A 585 -21.98 1.45 -13.61
N TRP A 586 -21.21 0.95 -12.65
CA TRP A 586 -21.54 -0.27 -11.92
C TRP A 586 -22.49 -0.04 -10.74
N PRO A 587 -22.14 0.77 -9.71
CA PRO A 587 -22.98 0.86 -8.51
C PRO A 587 -24.24 1.72 -8.69
N ILE A 588 -24.18 2.81 -9.48
CA ILE A 588 -25.25 3.82 -9.50
C ILE A 588 -26.55 3.31 -10.15
N PRO A 589 -26.53 2.63 -11.31
CA PRO A 589 -27.76 2.04 -11.86
C PRO A 589 -28.41 1.05 -10.89
N MET A 590 -27.62 0.17 -10.28
CA MET A 590 -28.12 -0.83 -9.33
C MET A 590 -28.70 -0.20 -8.06
N TYR A 591 -28.10 0.90 -7.59
CA TYR A 591 -28.61 1.70 -6.49
C TYR A 591 -29.92 2.40 -6.87
N GLY A 592 -29.97 3.04 -8.04
CA GLY A 592 -31.11 3.81 -8.53
C GLY A 592 -32.35 2.95 -8.80
N THR A 593 -32.18 1.76 -9.37
CA THR A 593 -33.29 0.81 -9.61
C THR A 593 -33.72 0.06 -8.36
N SER A 594 -33.05 0.26 -7.21
CA SER A 594 -33.28 -0.49 -5.97
C SER A 594 -33.25 -2.01 -6.18
N TYR A 595 -32.32 -2.49 -7.02
CA TYR A 595 -32.29 -3.90 -7.41
C TYR A 595 -31.86 -4.80 -6.24
N VAL A 596 -32.67 -5.81 -5.94
CA VAL A 596 -32.34 -6.91 -5.03
C VAL A 596 -31.88 -8.10 -5.85
N PHE A 597 -30.72 -8.67 -5.54
CA PHE A 597 -30.08 -9.67 -6.37
C PHE A 597 -30.93 -10.93 -6.43
N SER A 598 -31.10 -11.48 -7.62
CA SER A 598 -31.60 -12.85 -7.77
C SER A 598 -30.51 -13.86 -7.40
N LYS A 599 -30.90 -15.09 -7.05
CA LYS A 599 -29.94 -16.18 -6.79
C LYS A 599 -28.95 -16.38 -7.94
N LYS A 600 -29.42 -16.31 -9.20
CA LYS A 600 -28.56 -16.43 -10.39
C LYS A 600 -27.56 -15.27 -10.48
N PHE A 601 -28.03 -14.05 -10.23
CA PHE A 601 -27.17 -12.87 -10.26
C PHE A 601 -26.11 -12.92 -9.14
N PHE A 602 -26.48 -13.28 -7.92
CA PHE A 602 -25.54 -13.47 -6.82
C PHE A 602 -24.51 -14.58 -7.10
N THR A 603 -24.93 -15.67 -7.72
CA THR A 603 -24.00 -16.73 -8.16
C THR A 603 -22.99 -16.18 -9.16
N GLY A 604 -23.44 -15.39 -10.15
CA GLY A 604 -22.55 -14.70 -11.09
C GLY A 604 -21.61 -13.71 -10.40
N TRP A 605 -22.10 -12.95 -9.41
CA TRP A 605 -21.32 -12.01 -8.61
C TRP A 605 -20.13 -12.69 -7.92
N VAL A 606 -20.37 -13.84 -7.27
CA VAL A 606 -19.33 -14.64 -6.62
C VAL A 606 -18.33 -15.20 -7.64
N VAL A 607 -18.81 -15.73 -8.77
CA VAL A 607 -17.95 -16.28 -9.82
C VAL A 607 -17.02 -15.22 -10.40
N VAL A 608 -17.54 -14.01 -10.67
CA VAL A 608 -16.71 -12.89 -11.15
C VAL A 608 -15.65 -12.53 -10.12
N GLY A 609 -15.98 -12.51 -8.83
CA GLY A 609 -15.02 -12.29 -7.75
C GLY A 609 -13.88 -13.31 -7.75
N ILE A 610 -14.19 -14.60 -7.85
CA ILE A 610 -13.20 -15.68 -7.89
C ILE A 610 -12.31 -15.58 -9.14
N LEU A 611 -12.90 -15.36 -10.31
CA LEU A 611 -12.15 -15.18 -11.56
C LEU A 611 -11.21 -13.98 -11.48
N TRP A 612 -11.65 -12.87 -10.89
CA TRP A 612 -10.82 -11.70 -10.69
C TRP A 612 -9.65 -11.99 -9.74
N LEU A 613 -9.88 -12.76 -8.67
CA LEU A 613 -8.78 -13.18 -7.78
C LEU A 613 -7.77 -14.07 -8.50
N PHE A 614 -8.18 -14.91 -9.45
CA PHE A 614 -7.25 -15.62 -10.33
C PHE A 614 -6.44 -14.66 -11.20
N CYS A 615 -7.08 -13.64 -11.80
CA CYS A 615 -6.36 -12.59 -12.52
C CYS A 615 -5.34 -11.87 -11.62
N THR A 616 -5.70 -11.61 -10.36
CA THR A 616 -4.78 -11.08 -9.35
C THR A 616 -3.60 -12.01 -9.12
N LEU A 617 -3.84 -13.31 -8.90
CA LEU A 617 -2.77 -14.31 -8.77
C LEU A 617 -1.81 -14.29 -9.97
N PHE A 618 -2.33 -14.27 -11.19
CA PHE A 618 -1.47 -14.18 -12.38
C PHE A 618 -0.69 -12.86 -12.44
N GLY A 619 -1.34 -11.73 -12.13
CA GLY A 619 -0.76 -10.39 -12.21
C GLY A 619 0.29 -10.08 -11.16
N VAL A 620 0.17 -10.61 -9.93
CA VAL A 620 1.07 -10.27 -8.82
C VAL A 620 1.85 -11.44 -8.22
N VAL A 621 1.54 -12.68 -8.59
CA VAL A 621 2.32 -13.86 -8.17
C VAL A 621 3.11 -14.44 -9.34
N VAL A 622 2.46 -14.70 -10.47
CA VAL A 622 3.10 -15.36 -11.62
C VAL A 622 3.91 -14.37 -12.46
N PHE A 623 3.36 -13.20 -12.76
CA PHE A 623 4.00 -12.20 -13.62
C PHE A 623 5.35 -11.70 -13.07
N PRO A 624 5.53 -11.38 -11.77
CA PRO A 624 6.84 -10.97 -11.25
C PRO A 624 7.89 -12.09 -11.34
N LEU A 625 7.50 -13.35 -11.11
CA LEU A 625 8.40 -14.51 -11.26
C LEU A 625 8.84 -14.67 -12.71
N TYR A 626 7.90 -14.52 -13.65
CA TYR A 626 8.20 -14.54 -15.07
C TYR A 626 9.16 -13.40 -15.44
N GLU A 627 8.91 -12.18 -14.99
CA GLU A 627 9.75 -11.02 -15.30
C GLU A 627 11.16 -11.11 -14.68
N GLY A 628 11.29 -11.74 -13.51
CA GLY A 628 12.54 -11.96 -12.78
C GLY A 628 13.29 -13.25 -13.10
N ARG A 629 12.73 -14.14 -13.93
CA ARG A 629 13.22 -15.52 -14.16
C ARG A 629 14.72 -15.63 -14.49
N ALA A 630 15.23 -14.75 -15.35
CA ALA A 630 16.63 -14.78 -15.78
C ALA A 630 17.59 -14.46 -14.62
N SER A 631 17.23 -13.49 -13.78
CA SER A 631 18.00 -13.14 -12.58
C SER A 631 17.94 -14.24 -11.53
N ILE A 632 16.76 -14.86 -11.33
CA ILE A 632 16.58 -15.98 -10.39
C ILE A 632 17.44 -17.17 -10.82
N VAL A 633 17.36 -17.58 -12.09
CA VAL A 633 18.16 -18.69 -12.64
C VAL A 633 19.66 -18.41 -12.51
N ARG A 634 20.09 -17.17 -12.75
CA ARG A 634 21.50 -16.77 -12.57
C ARG A 634 21.95 -16.97 -11.13
N VAL A 635 21.21 -16.44 -10.15
CA VAL A 635 21.56 -16.57 -8.72
C VAL A 635 21.60 -18.04 -8.31
N VAL A 636 20.58 -18.82 -8.64
CA VAL A 636 20.51 -20.24 -8.29
C VAL A 636 21.65 -21.03 -8.92
N LYS A 637 21.98 -20.76 -10.19
CA LYS A 637 23.11 -21.42 -10.87
C LYS A 637 24.44 -21.07 -10.21
N MET A 638 24.65 -19.79 -9.86
CA MET A 638 25.88 -19.34 -9.20
C MET A 638 26.03 -19.93 -7.80
N MET A 639 24.93 -20.01 -7.04
CA MET A 639 24.89 -20.70 -5.75
C MET A 639 25.20 -22.19 -5.88
N GLY A 640 24.63 -22.86 -6.88
CA GLY A 640 24.91 -24.27 -7.16
C GLY A 640 26.38 -24.50 -7.52
N LEU A 641 26.98 -23.63 -8.33
CA LEU A 641 28.41 -23.70 -8.66
C LEU A 641 29.31 -23.49 -7.44
N ASP A 642 28.98 -22.53 -6.57
CA ASP A 642 29.73 -22.26 -5.33
C ASP A 642 29.63 -23.46 -4.36
N LEU A 643 28.43 -24.06 -4.20
CA LEU A 643 28.21 -25.28 -3.40
C LEU A 643 28.97 -26.49 -3.94
N MET A 644 29.20 -26.57 -5.26
CA MET A 644 30.00 -27.63 -5.89
C MET A 644 31.51 -27.35 -5.84
N GLY A 645 31.95 -26.31 -5.12
CA GLY A 645 33.37 -25.93 -5.03
C GLY A 645 33.96 -25.40 -6.34
N ARG A 646 33.12 -25.17 -7.37
CA ARG A 646 33.54 -24.62 -8.64
C ARG A 646 33.49 -23.10 -8.52
N LYS A 647 34.66 -22.48 -8.27
CA LYS A 647 34.78 -21.01 -8.28
C LYS A 647 34.20 -20.49 -9.59
N PRO A 648 33.10 -19.71 -9.57
CA PRO A 648 32.58 -19.14 -10.78
C PRO A 648 33.66 -18.23 -11.38
N THR A 649 33.97 -18.43 -12.65
CA THR A 649 34.87 -17.54 -13.39
C THR A 649 34.29 -16.13 -13.31
N LEU A 650 35.02 -15.24 -12.63
CA LEU A 650 34.75 -13.81 -12.58
C LEU A 650 34.74 -13.27 -14.02
N TYR A 651 33.56 -13.02 -14.57
CA TYR A 651 33.45 -12.24 -15.80
C TYR A 651 33.68 -10.78 -15.42
N ARG A 652 34.93 -10.35 -15.56
CA ARG A 652 35.33 -8.94 -15.65
C ARG A 652 34.43 -8.28 -16.71
N GLY A 653 33.80 -7.16 -16.35
CA GLY A 653 32.70 -6.51 -17.06
C GLY A 653 32.69 -6.71 -18.58
N GLN A 654 31.67 -7.42 -19.06
CA GLN A 654 31.32 -7.38 -20.47
C GLN A 654 30.41 -6.17 -20.66
N LYS A 655 30.92 -5.14 -21.36
CA LYS A 655 30.07 -4.17 -22.05
C LYS A 655 28.97 -4.98 -22.74
N THR A 656 27.72 -4.68 -22.42
CA THR A 656 26.57 -5.16 -23.16
C THR A 656 26.65 -4.59 -24.58
N ASP A 657 27.36 -5.29 -25.45
CA ASP A 657 27.11 -5.17 -26.88
C ASP A 657 25.71 -5.72 -27.16
N GLY A 658 24.80 -4.79 -27.48
CA GLY A 658 23.57 -4.96 -28.24
C GLY A 658 22.79 -6.26 -28.07
N ALA A 659 21.83 -6.27 -27.14
CA ALA A 659 20.67 -7.14 -27.26
C ALA A 659 19.68 -6.54 -28.29
N GLN A 660 19.92 -6.88 -29.55
CA GLN A 660 18.98 -6.95 -30.68
C GLN A 660 17.69 -6.12 -30.58
N ALA A 661 17.74 -4.90 -31.12
CA ALA A 661 16.58 -4.30 -31.75
C ALA A 661 16.27 -5.08 -33.04
N SER A 662 15.06 -5.62 -33.15
CA SER A 662 14.55 -6.15 -34.40
C SER A 662 14.42 -5.02 -35.43
N GLY A 663 15.18 -5.05 -36.51
CA GLY A 663 15.00 -4.12 -37.63
C GLY A 663 16.15 -4.10 -38.62
N VAL A 664 16.02 -4.93 -39.66
CA VAL A 664 16.63 -4.86 -41.02
C VAL A 664 18.13 -4.55 -41.10
N ALA A 665 18.87 -5.59 -41.53
CA ALA A 665 20.29 -5.61 -41.78
C ALA A 665 20.77 -4.68 -42.92
N THR A 666 21.98 -4.14 -42.75
CA THR A 666 22.92 -3.80 -43.83
C THR A 666 24.34 -4.15 -43.35
N PRO A 667 25.20 -4.81 -44.15
CA PRO A 667 26.44 -5.44 -43.65
C PRO A 667 27.59 -4.44 -43.45
N VAL A 668 28.46 -4.74 -42.48
CA VAL A 668 29.71 -4.01 -42.20
C VAL A 668 30.88 -4.76 -42.84
N GLU A 669 31.74 -4.00 -43.52
CA GLU A 669 32.95 -4.43 -44.21
C GLU A 669 34.06 -4.82 -43.20
N HIS A 670 34.67 -5.99 -43.40
CA HIS A 670 35.77 -6.51 -42.61
C HIS A 670 37.10 -5.85 -43.01
N VAL A 671 37.81 -5.23 -42.06
CA VAL A 671 39.26 -4.95 -42.19
C VAL A 671 40.03 -5.87 -41.24
N ARG A 672 40.94 -6.67 -41.82
CA ARG A 672 41.81 -7.64 -41.14
C ARG A 672 43.02 -6.96 -40.52
N GLU A 673 43.33 -7.31 -39.28
CA GLU A 673 44.68 -7.18 -38.72
C GLU A 673 45.61 -8.24 -39.33
N LYS A 674 46.63 -7.79 -40.05
CA LYS A 674 47.92 -8.48 -40.23
C LYS A 674 48.96 -7.42 -40.58
N GLU A 675 49.91 -7.18 -39.65
CA GLU A 675 51.32 -6.82 -39.90
C GLU A 675 51.93 -6.22 -38.63
N LYS A 676 52.47 -7.09 -37.78
CA LYS A 676 53.51 -6.76 -36.79
C LYS A 676 54.44 -7.97 -36.67
N GLU A 677 55.23 -8.20 -37.72
CA GLU A 677 56.39 -9.09 -37.71
C GLU A 677 57.20 -8.78 -38.97
N ALA A 678 58.09 -7.79 -38.87
CA ALA A 678 59.31 -7.64 -39.67
C ALA A 678 59.88 -6.22 -39.47
N PHE A 679 60.67 -6.01 -38.43
CA PHE A 679 61.80 -5.05 -38.48
C PHE A 679 62.79 -5.32 -37.34
N GLU A 680 63.38 -6.52 -37.35
CA GLU A 680 64.69 -6.77 -36.76
C GLU A 680 65.54 -7.51 -37.80
N ALA A 681 66.27 -6.75 -38.61
CA ALA A 681 67.50 -7.18 -39.27
C ALA A 681 68.27 -5.94 -39.74
N SER A 682 69.35 -5.64 -39.00
CA SER A 682 70.43 -4.68 -39.32
C SER A 682 71.22 -5.12 -40.59
N PRO A 683 72.14 -4.31 -41.16
CA PRO A 683 73.08 -3.39 -40.51
C PRO A 683 72.63 -1.94 -40.49
#